data_AF-A0A6N2VUW6-F1
#
_entry.id   AF-A0A6N2VUW6-F1
#
_cell.length_a   1.000
_cell.length_b   1.000
_cell.length_c   1.000
_cell.angle_alpha   90.00
_cell.angle_beta   90.00
_cell.angle_gamma   90.00
#
_symmetry.space_group_name_H-M   'P 1'
#
loop_
_entity.id
_entity.type
_entity.pdbx_description
1 polymer ?
#
loop_
_entity_poly.entity_id
_entity_poly.type
_entity_poly.pdbx_seq_one_letter_code
_entity_poly.pdbx_strand_id
1 'polypeptide(L)'
;MENKELQFPDEWEHLTFIQTRLDQALGEAKESVSRLDRQYTDARQYMSDARGEIDPHEMFQNELLLKQTDHTGAFAAEMYERLCKLKDSPYFARIDFCEKGSLKPETYYIGRFSFRHGYELLILDWRAPISGMFYDYEIGPAGFDAPSGRVEGSLTKKRQFGIKNGILTYALETSANIQDDVLQKELSHTSSEKMKTIISTIQKEQNRIIRDEETETLIIQGAAGSGKTSIALHRIAFLLYRLKDRLSSKNVTILSPNKVFGDYISNVIPELGEEPIYELSFSELAGIQLEHYVDFESEKDPLEFNDGSYIQRVRFKSSLDFVRLMDIYIEEMPHQIFVPDDVSFGHFKAEKEWITKRFDAYRKHPVKQRLQMTADDICDRFHSENTMQEDLPSASQILKKLTSMLSVKSTLALYKDFYRKAGVPEMLVLPAKSTLEWPDVYPFLYLSAAFEGLNVSRITKHLVIDEMQDYTPIQYAVINLLFPCSKTIIGDFGQSVHPYHLHSLEDIRTVYKAGKFTELKKSYRSTYEIMTFAKCILGTDSLEPVERRGEPPAFYACADEADHLDRLKTAVRHFIEGRSSSLGIITKTNAGASAVFNLLTKEFEVHLLTPESTSFQNGITVTSVRMSKGLEFDEVILPDADSRTYKAEHDKNLLYIACTRAMHRLTLLYTGEISRFAERALENDI
;
A
#
# COMPACT_ATOMS: atom_id res chain seq x y z
N MET A 1 3.10 36.46 23.69
CA MET A 1 2.24 37.14 22.71
C MET A 1 2.81 38.54 22.52
N GLU A 2 3.76 38.66 21.60
CA GLU A 2 4.30 39.93 21.12
C GLU A 2 4.22 39.89 19.59
N ASN A 3 3.71 40.98 19.02
CA ASN A 3 3.64 41.25 17.59
C ASN A 3 5.00 41.03 16.91
N LYS A 4 5.27 39.83 16.41
CA LYS A 4 6.19 39.63 15.30
C LYS A 4 5.50 40.14 14.05
N GLU A 5 5.80 41.39 13.72
CA GLU A 5 5.67 42.09 12.44
C GLU A 5 4.94 41.31 11.32
N LEU A 6 3.78 41.83 10.90
CA LEU A 6 2.95 41.31 9.82
C LEU A 6 3.75 41.15 8.52
N GLN A 7 4.23 39.94 8.24
CA GLN A 7 5.03 39.69 7.05
C GLN A 7 4.22 39.78 5.74
N PHE A 8 2.88 39.63 5.78
CA PHE A 8 1.99 39.71 4.60
C PHE A 8 0.53 40.11 4.97
N PRO A 9 0.17 41.41 5.04
CA PRO A 9 -1.18 41.85 5.41
C PRO A 9 -2.26 41.46 4.38
N ASP A 10 -1.95 41.51 3.09
CA ASP A 10 -2.88 41.16 2.00
C ASP A 10 -3.42 39.71 2.12
N GLU A 11 -2.59 38.80 2.63
CA GLU A 11 -2.95 37.37 2.77
C GLU A 11 -3.89 37.13 3.96
N TRP A 12 -3.78 37.94 5.01
CA TRP A 12 -4.73 37.91 6.14
C TRP A 12 -6.11 38.39 5.71
N GLU A 13 -6.17 39.47 4.92
CA GLU A 13 -7.43 39.96 4.35
C GLU A 13 -8.06 38.92 3.44
N HIS A 14 -7.25 38.27 2.58
CA HIS A 14 -7.73 37.21 1.72
C HIS A 14 -8.23 35.98 2.50
N LEU A 15 -7.48 35.51 3.52
CA LEU A 15 -7.91 34.41 4.37
C LEU A 15 -9.23 34.73 5.08
N THR A 16 -9.37 35.93 5.64
CA THR A 16 -10.61 36.39 6.30
C THR A 16 -11.78 36.42 5.32
N PHE A 17 -11.55 36.89 4.09
CA PHE A 17 -12.55 36.87 3.03
C PHE A 17 -13.00 35.44 2.69
N ILE A 18 -12.06 34.51 2.50
CA ILE A 18 -12.35 33.10 2.20
C ILE A 18 -13.11 32.44 3.35
N GLN A 19 -12.73 32.70 4.60
CA GLN A 19 -13.43 32.17 5.78
C GLN A 19 -14.87 32.64 5.86
N THR A 20 -15.12 33.91 5.61
CA THR A 20 -16.48 34.46 5.62
C THR A 20 -17.35 33.75 4.57
N ARG A 21 -16.80 33.48 3.39
CA ARG A 21 -17.50 32.74 2.32
C ARG A 21 -17.71 31.26 2.66
N LEU A 22 -16.74 30.63 3.30
CA LEU A 22 -16.85 29.24 3.79
C LEU A 22 -17.90 29.13 4.89
N ASP A 23 -17.99 30.11 5.80
CA ASP A 23 -19.01 30.15 6.85
C ASP A 23 -20.42 30.25 6.27
N GLN A 24 -20.61 31.09 5.25
CA GLN A 24 -21.89 31.18 4.55
C GLN A 24 -22.24 29.83 3.89
N ALA A 25 -21.30 29.25 3.13
CA ALA A 25 -21.52 27.97 2.46
C ALA A 25 -21.78 26.81 3.45
N LEU A 26 -21.11 26.82 4.60
CA LEU A 26 -21.34 25.85 5.68
C LEU A 26 -22.73 26.00 6.30
N GLY A 27 -23.21 27.23 6.49
CA GLY A 27 -24.57 27.50 6.95
C GLY A 27 -25.61 26.91 6.00
N GLU A 28 -25.49 27.21 4.71
CA GLU A 28 -26.38 26.70 3.65
C GLU A 28 -26.33 25.17 3.54
N ALA A 29 -25.14 24.57 3.60
CA ALA A 29 -24.97 23.11 3.57
C ALA A 29 -25.60 22.45 4.80
N LYS A 30 -25.42 23.01 6.00
CA LYS A 30 -26.00 22.49 7.25
C LYS A 30 -27.53 22.52 7.24
N GLU A 31 -28.11 23.61 6.74
CA GLU A 31 -29.56 23.72 6.56
C GLU A 31 -30.07 22.69 5.54
N SER A 32 -29.36 22.49 4.44
CA SER A 32 -29.72 21.50 3.43
C SER A 32 -29.70 20.07 3.97
N VAL A 33 -28.66 19.68 4.71
CA VAL A 33 -28.57 18.37 5.39
C VAL A 33 -29.73 18.19 6.37
N SER A 34 -29.98 19.20 7.21
CA SER A 34 -31.08 19.15 8.20
C SER A 34 -32.45 19.04 7.54
N ARG A 35 -32.66 19.68 6.39
CA ARG A 35 -33.90 19.61 5.63
C ARG A 35 -34.11 18.23 5.01
N LEU A 36 -33.07 17.64 4.42
CA LEU A 36 -33.13 16.31 3.82
C LEU A 36 -33.37 15.22 4.88
N ASP A 37 -32.73 15.33 6.04
CA ASP A 37 -32.93 14.40 7.16
C ASP A 37 -34.38 14.43 7.71
N ARG A 38 -34.97 15.63 7.81
CA ARG A 38 -36.40 15.79 8.13
C ARG A 38 -37.28 15.15 7.06
N GLN A 39 -37.04 15.43 5.78
CA GLN A 39 -37.82 14.84 4.68
C GLN A 39 -37.76 13.30 4.67
N TYR A 40 -36.58 12.74 4.94
CA TYR A 40 -36.40 11.29 5.06
C TYR A 40 -37.19 10.72 6.25
N THR A 41 -37.11 11.38 7.41
CA THR A 41 -37.83 10.96 8.62
C THR A 41 -39.36 11.03 8.42
N ASP A 42 -39.85 12.14 7.84
CA ASP A 42 -41.27 12.35 7.56
C ASP A 42 -41.81 11.31 6.55
N ALA A 43 -41.05 11.03 5.48
CA ALA A 43 -41.41 10.02 4.49
C ALA A 43 -41.44 8.61 5.10
N ARG A 44 -40.48 8.29 5.97
CA ARG A 44 -40.44 7.00 6.70
C ARG A 44 -41.60 6.87 7.68
N GLN A 45 -41.97 7.95 8.37
CA GLN A 45 -43.15 7.98 9.24
C GLN A 45 -44.44 7.78 8.46
N TYR A 46 -44.63 8.49 7.34
CA TYR A 46 -45.78 8.31 6.45
C TYR A 46 -45.93 6.85 5.98
N MET A 47 -44.85 6.20 5.56
CA MET A 47 -44.88 4.77 5.18
C MET A 47 -45.22 3.83 6.34
N SER A 48 -44.87 4.21 7.58
CA SER A 48 -45.22 3.47 8.78
C SER A 48 -46.69 3.65 9.16
N ASP A 49 -47.21 4.86 9.02
CA ASP A 49 -48.57 5.23 9.43
C ASP A 49 -49.63 4.75 8.42
N ALA A 50 -49.34 4.81 7.12
CA ALA A 50 -50.23 4.32 6.06
C ALA A 50 -50.04 2.82 5.73
N ARG A 51 -49.39 2.06 6.62
CA ARG A 51 -49.03 0.66 6.40
C ARG A 51 -50.28 -0.21 6.28
N GLY A 52 -50.55 -0.70 5.07
CA GLY A 52 -51.71 -1.55 4.75
C GLY A 52 -52.81 -0.85 3.94
N GLU A 53 -52.73 0.47 3.77
CA GLU A 53 -53.65 1.28 2.93
C GLU A 53 -52.99 1.74 1.61
N ILE A 54 -51.66 1.64 1.50
CA ILE A 54 -50.87 2.03 0.33
C ILE A 54 -50.99 0.99 -0.79
N ASP A 55 -51.28 1.45 -2.02
CA ASP A 55 -51.30 0.58 -3.18
C ASP A 55 -49.87 0.21 -3.67
N PRO A 56 -49.68 -0.91 -4.40
CA PRO A 56 -48.34 -1.35 -4.84
C PRO A 56 -47.58 -0.34 -5.72
N HIS A 57 -48.29 0.50 -6.48
CA HIS A 57 -47.69 1.54 -7.33
C HIS A 57 -47.20 2.72 -6.48
N GLU A 58 -48.00 3.17 -5.53
CA GLU A 58 -47.64 4.23 -4.58
C GLU A 58 -46.48 3.79 -3.66
N MET A 59 -46.48 2.53 -3.21
CA MET A 59 -45.37 1.96 -2.43
C MET A 59 -44.05 1.98 -3.20
N PHE A 60 -44.07 1.62 -4.49
CA PHE A 60 -42.88 1.63 -5.34
C PHE A 60 -42.35 3.05 -5.57
N GLN A 61 -43.24 4.04 -5.76
CA GLN A 61 -42.85 5.44 -5.91
C GLN A 61 -42.20 5.99 -4.63
N ASN A 62 -42.79 5.69 -3.46
CA ASN A 62 -42.24 6.12 -2.17
C ASN A 62 -40.90 5.46 -1.86
N GLU A 63 -40.72 4.18 -2.21
CA GLU A 63 -39.43 3.49 -2.06
C GLU A 63 -38.35 4.10 -2.97
N LEU A 64 -38.70 4.49 -4.20
CA LEU A 64 -37.79 5.17 -5.12
C LEU A 64 -37.41 6.57 -4.60
N LEU A 65 -38.37 7.33 -4.09
CA LEU A 65 -38.16 8.64 -3.47
C LEU A 65 -37.26 8.54 -2.24
N LEU A 66 -37.45 7.53 -1.39
CA LEU A 66 -36.57 7.29 -0.24
C LEU A 66 -35.14 6.97 -0.70
N LYS A 67 -34.97 6.10 -1.68
CA LYS A 67 -33.64 5.79 -2.25
C LYS A 67 -32.96 7.03 -2.84
N GLN A 68 -33.71 7.89 -3.54
CA GLN A 68 -33.19 9.16 -4.06
C GLN A 68 -32.82 10.15 -2.96
N THR A 69 -33.68 10.28 -1.93
CA THR A 69 -33.46 11.17 -0.80
C THR A 69 -32.25 10.72 0.02
N ASP A 70 -32.07 9.41 0.20
CA ASP A 70 -30.91 8.82 0.88
C ASP A 70 -29.61 9.11 0.13
N HIS A 71 -29.56 8.89 -1.19
CA HIS A 71 -28.39 9.25 -2.02
C HIS A 71 -28.09 10.75 -1.98
N THR A 72 -29.12 11.59 -2.05
CA THR A 72 -28.96 13.06 -2.03
C THR A 72 -28.52 13.54 -0.63
N GLY A 73 -29.04 12.91 0.42
CA GLY A 73 -28.67 13.15 1.81
C GLY A 73 -27.20 12.79 2.08
N ALA A 74 -26.77 11.61 1.61
CA ALA A 74 -25.38 11.18 1.69
C ALA A 74 -24.43 12.17 0.99
N PHE A 75 -24.77 12.61 -0.23
CA PHE A 75 -23.98 13.63 -0.95
C PHE A 75 -23.94 14.98 -0.21
N ALA A 76 -25.07 15.44 0.34
CA ALA A 76 -25.13 16.69 1.08
C ALA A 76 -24.29 16.63 2.37
N ALA A 77 -24.32 15.50 3.09
CA ALA A 77 -23.49 15.27 4.27
C ALA A 77 -22.00 15.25 3.92
N GLU A 78 -21.62 14.60 2.82
CA GLU A 78 -20.24 14.58 2.33
C GLU A 78 -19.75 15.99 1.96
N MET A 79 -20.56 16.77 1.25
CA MET A 79 -20.21 18.18 0.93
C MET A 79 -20.04 19.03 2.17
N TYR A 80 -20.90 18.84 3.19
CA TYR A 80 -20.77 19.53 4.47
C TYR A 80 -19.45 19.18 5.16
N GLU A 81 -19.08 17.90 5.21
CA GLU A 81 -17.82 17.46 5.81
C GLU A 81 -16.59 18.04 5.08
N ARG A 82 -16.62 18.07 3.74
CA ARG A 82 -15.56 18.70 2.93
C ARG A 82 -15.40 20.20 3.24
N LEU A 83 -16.51 20.92 3.41
CA LEU A 83 -16.49 22.34 3.78
C LEU A 83 -15.93 22.56 5.20
N CYS A 84 -16.22 21.67 6.15
CA CYS A 84 -15.63 21.72 7.49
C CYS A 84 -14.09 21.57 7.41
N LYS A 85 -13.61 20.58 6.65
CA LYS A 85 -12.18 20.38 6.40
C LYS A 85 -11.52 21.59 5.71
N LEU A 86 -12.20 22.22 4.75
CA LEU A 86 -11.73 23.47 4.12
C LEU A 86 -11.67 24.64 5.10
N LYS A 87 -12.59 24.74 6.05
CA LYS A 87 -12.60 25.82 7.03
C LYS A 87 -11.37 25.79 7.93
N ASP A 88 -10.91 24.60 8.29
CA ASP A 88 -9.72 24.44 9.15
C ASP A 88 -8.43 24.86 8.42
N SER A 89 -8.30 24.46 7.15
CA SER A 89 -7.13 24.76 6.29
C SER A 89 -7.55 24.90 4.82
N PRO A 90 -7.97 26.11 4.37
CA PRO A 90 -8.59 26.29 3.05
C PRO A 90 -7.62 26.11 1.89
N TYR A 91 -6.43 26.71 1.99
CA TYR A 91 -5.37 26.62 0.99
C TYR A 91 -4.01 26.58 1.68
N PHE A 92 -3.02 25.99 1.03
CA PHE A 92 -1.65 25.89 1.55
C PHE A 92 -0.62 26.54 0.61
N ALA A 93 -1.02 26.92 -0.59
CA ALA A 93 -0.13 27.50 -1.57
C ALA A 93 -0.82 28.57 -2.42
N ARG A 94 -0.03 29.50 -2.95
CA ARG A 94 -0.43 30.49 -3.95
C ARG A 94 0.60 30.54 -5.06
N ILE A 95 0.11 30.62 -6.29
CA ILE A 95 0.92 30.91 -7.48
C ILE A 95 0.35 32.10 -8.24
N ASP A 96 1.23 32.97 -8.74
CA ASP A 96 0.86 34.01 -9.70
C ASP A 96 1.45 33.61 -11.06
N PHE A 97 0.59 33.37 -12.05
CA PHE A 97 0.98 32.88 -13.38
C PHE A 97 0.52 33.86 -14.47
N CYS A 98 1.44 34.21 -15.36
CA CYS A 98 1.18 35.06 -16.52
C CYS A 98 1.24 34.21 -17.79
N GLU A 99 0.08 33.92 -18.38
CA GLU A 99 -0.01 33.19 -19.65
C GLU A 99 0.63 33.98 -20.80
N LYS A 100 1.25 33.27 -21.74
CA LYS A 100 1.88 33.85 -22.93
C LYS A 100 0.84 34.57 -23.79
N GLY A 101 0.88 35.90 -23.78
CA GLY A 101 -0.08 36.76 -24.48
C GLY A 101 -0.99 37.56 -23.55
N SER A 102 -1.00 37.25 -22.25
CA SER A 102 -1.63 38.09 -21.22
C SER A 102 -0.68 39.21 -20.76
N LEU A 103 -1.25 40.35 -20.37
CA LEU A 103 -0.52 41.51 -19.86
C LEU A 103 -0.43 41.52 -18.32
N LYS A 104 -1.22 40.70 -17.63
CA LYS A 104 -1.28 40.67 -16.16
C LYS A 104 -1.21 39.23 -15.64
N PRO A 105 -0.47 38.98 -14.55
CA PRO A 105 -0.48 37.69 -13.88
C PRO A 105 -1.84 37.48 -13.19
N GLU A 106 -2.37 36.26 -13.31
CA GLU A 106 -3.53 35.81 -12.55
C GLU A 106 -3.06 35.09 -11.28
N THR A 107 -3.78 35.31 -10.18
CA THR A 107 -3.48 34.69 -8.87
C THR A 107 -4.35 33.47 -8.66
N TYR A 108 -3.72 32.35 -8.30
CA TYR A 108 -4.38 31.10 -8.01
C TYR A 108 -3.98 30.58 -6.63
N TYR A 109 -4.98 30.30 -5.80
CA TYR A 109 -4.81 29.64 -4.50
C TYR A 109 -5.04 28.15 -4.66
N ILE A 110 -4.15 27.34 -4.08
CA ILE A 110 -4.16 25.88 -4.18
C ILE A 110 -4.45 25.30 -2.79
N GLY A 111 -5.50 24.49 -2.72
CA GLY A 111 -5.96 23.84 -1.52
C GLY A 111 -6.22 22.36 -1.71
N ARG A 112 -6.72 21.74 -0.63
CA ARG A 112 -7.05 20.30 -0.61
C ARG A 112 -8.23 19.98 -1.53
N PHE A 113 -9.22 20.88 -1.55
CA PHE A 113 -10.44 20.76 -2.35
C PHE A 113 -10.66 22.05 -3.13
N SER A 114 -11.30 21.94 -4.29
CA SER A 114 -11.80 23.11 -5.00
C SER A 114 -12.94 23.78 -4.22
N PHE A 115 -12.89 25.10 -4.06
CA PHE A 115 -13.98 25.87 -3.47
C PHE A 115 -14.49 26.92 -4.46
N ARG A 116 -15.78 26.83 -4.78
CA ARG A 116 -16.49 27.77 -5.65
C ARG A 116 -17.58 28.45 -4.84
N HIS A 117 -17.68 29.76 -4.96
CA HIS A 117 -18.76 30.55 -4.37
C HIS A 117 -19.43 31.38 -5.46
N GLY A 118 -20.69 31.07 -5.78
CA GLY A 118 -21.36 31.63 -6.96
C GLY A 118 -20.67 31.19 -8.26
N TYR A 119 -20.22 32.16 -9.06
CA TYR A 119 -19.50 31.92 -10.32
C TYR A 119 -17.98 31.95 -10.18
N GLU A 120 -17.46 32.33 -9.01
CA GLU A 120 -16.03 32.50 -8.77
C GLU A 120 -15.41 31.23 -8.18
N LEU A 121 -14.35 30.72 -8.83
CA LEU A 121 -13.53 29.63 -8.30
C LEU A 121 -12.41 30.24 -7.45
N LEU A 122 -12.56 30.17 -6.13
CA LEU A 122 -11.70 30.86 -5.18
C LEU A 122 -10.48 30.01 -4.79
N ILE A 123 -10.65 28.68 -4.73
CA ILE A 123 -9.59 27.73 -4.38
C ILE A 123 -9.56 26.63 -5.43
N LEU A 124 -8.36 26.37 -5.94
CA LEU A 124 -8.08 25.27 -6.86
C LEU A 124 -7.69 24.01 -6.10
N ASP A 125 -8.10 22.87 -6.62
CA ASP A 125 -7.66 21.58 -6.13
C ASP A 125 -6.18 21.35 -6.51
N TRP A 126 -5.37 20.83 -5.58
CA TRP A 126 -3.97 20.50 -5.82
C TRP A 126 -3.75 19.50 -6.97
N ARG A 127 -4.77 18.70 -7.30
CA ARG A 127 -4.74 17.72 -8.39
C ARG A 127 -4.96 18.34 -9.77
N ALA A 128 -5.41 19.59 -9.83
CA ALA A 128 -5.63 20.27 -11.10
C ALA A 128 -4.30 20.41 -11.89
N PRO A 129 -4.34 20.40 -13.24
CA PRO A 129 -3.13 20.54 -14.05
C PRO A 129 -2.36 21.83 -13.75
N ILE A 130 -3.07 22.95 -13.64
CA ILE A 130 -2.51 24.27 -13.28
C ILE A 130 -1.78 24.26 -11.93
N SER A 131 -2.29 23.52 -10.95
CA SER A 131 -1.68 23.36 -9.62
C SER A 131 -0.35 22.60 -9.67
N GLY A 132 -0.10 21.83 -10.74
CA GLY A 132 1.17 21.14 -10.97
C GLY A 132 2.35 22.09 -11.08
N MET A 133 2.12 23.32 -11.58
CA MET A 133 3.17 24.32 -11.73
C MET A 133 3.84 24.68 -10.41
N PHE A 134 3.10 24.64 -9.30
CA PHE A 134 3.67 24.88 -7.97
C PHE A 134 4.78 23.88 -7.64
N TYR A 135 4.69 22.63 -8.12
CA TYR A 135 5.66 21.57 -7.82
C TYR A 135 6.74 21.41 -8.90
N ASP A 136 6.37 21.61 -10.17
CA ASP A 136 7.23 21.25 -11.31
C ASP A 136 8.20 22.35 -11.73
N TYR A 137 7.89 23.61 -11.45
CA TYR A 137 8.63 24.76 -11.94
C TYR A 137 9.08 25.69 -10.80
N GLU A 138 10.22 26.34 -11.02
CA GLU A 138 10.67 27.49 -10.22
C GLU A 138 10.06 28.77 -10.81
N ILE A 139 10.29 29.91 -10.15
CA ILE A 139 9.89 31.21 -10.70
C ILE A 139 10.59 31.41 -12.05
N GLY A 140 9.83 31.77 -13.08
CA GLY A 140 10.33 31.85 -14.46
C GLY A 140 9.40 31.13 -15.45
N PRO A 141 9.93 30.67 -16.61
CA PRO A 141 9.13 30.02 -17.64
C PRO A 141 8.46 28.74 -17.10
N ALA A 142 7.14 28.67 -17.22
CA ALA A 142 6.33 27.56 -16.72
C ALA A 142 5.20 27.25 -17.70
N GLY A 143 4.63 26.04 -17.59
CA GLY A 143 3.47 25.67 -18.38
C GLY A 143 2.82 24.39 -17.89
N PHE A 144 1.55 24.21 -18.23
CA PHE A 144 0.74 23.08 -17.83
C PHE A 144 -0.10 22.55 -18.98
N ASP A 145 -0.45 21.27 -18.93
CA ASP A 145 -1.28 20.62 -19.94
C ASP A 145 -2.76 20.73 -19.56
N ALA A 146 -3.50 21.57 -20.26
CA ALA A 146 -4.95 21.66 -20.14
C ALA A 146 -5.63 20.70 -21.13
N PRO A 147 -6.90 20.32 -20.91
CA PRO A 147 -7.67 19.55 -21.89
C PRO A 147 -7.72 20.19 -23.28
N SER A 148 -7.57 21.51 -23.37
CA SER A 148 -7.52 22.30 -24.61
C SER A 148 -6.14 22.37 -25.26
N GLY A 149 -5.10 21.79 -24.66
CA GLY A 149 -3.71 21.86 -25.11
C GLY A 149 -2.77 22.42 -24.03
N ARG A 150 -1.48 22.43 -24.34
CA ARG A 150 -0.45 22.95 -23.44
C ARG A 150 -0.50 24.48 -23.38
N VAL A 151 -0.60 25.02 -22.18
CA VAL A 151 -0.58 26.45 -21.90
C VAL A 151 0.81 26.83 -21.38
N GLU A 152 1.47 27.75 -22.07
CA GLU A 152 2.79 28.27 -21.70
C GLU A 152 2.69 29.68 -21.09
N GLY A 153 3.59 30.02 -20.19
CA GLY A 153 3.65 31.34 -19.58
C GLY A 153 4.87 31.52 -18.68
N SER A 154 4.79 32.48 -17.77
CA SER A 154 5.80 32.73 -16.73
C SER A 154 5.16 32.75 -15.36
N LEU A 155 5.69 31.93 -14.46
CA LEU A 155 5.39 31.96 -13.03
C LEU A 155 6.14 33.15 -12.41
N THR A 156 5.42 34.10 -11.82
CA THR A 156 6.02 35.33 -11.27
C THR A 156 6.20 35.27 -9.75
N LYS A 157 5.31 34.55 -9.05
CA LYS A 157 5.33 34.44 -7.59
C LYS A 157 4.89 33.06 -7.13
N LYS A 158 5.54 32.58 -6.08
CA LYS A 158 5.18 31.34 -5.37
C LYS A 158 5.21 31.59 -3.86
N ARG A 159 4.11 31.26 -3.17
CA ARG A 159 4.01 31.35 -1.71
C ARG A 159 3.46 30.05 -1.12
N GLN A 160 3.92 29.73 0.07
CA GLN A 160 3.45 28.61 0.88
C GLN A 160 2.95 29.11 2.22
N PHE A 161 1.87 28.50 2.71
CA PHE A 161 1.16 28.90 3.92
C PHE A 161 0.97 27.71 4.86
N GLY A 162 1.13 27.95 6.15
CA GLY A 162 0.64 27.07 7.21
C GLY A 162 -0.59 27.67 7.84
N ILE A 163 -1.76 27.08 7.62
CA ILE A 163 -3.04 27.53 8.18
C ILE A 163 -3.60 26.42 9.07
N LYS A 164 -3.99 26.76 10.30
CA LYS A 164 -4.57 25.81 11.25
C LYS A 164 -5.74 26.43 11.99
N ASN A 165 -6.85 25.71 12.07
CA ASN A 165 -8.11 26.19 12.65
C ASN A 165 -8.48 27.58 12.09
N GLY A 166 -8.18 27.80 10.81
CA GLY A 166 -8.41 29.08 10.16
C GLY A 166 -7.42 30.21 10.52
N ILE A 167 -6.36 29.95 11.26
CA ILE A 167 -5.37 30.96 11.64
C ILE A 167 -4.11 30.76 10.81
N LEU A 168 -3.64 31.83 10.16
CA LEU A 168 -2.37 31.83 9.46
C LEU A 168 -1.23 31.73 10.48
N THR A 169 -0.57 30.57 10.51
CA THR A 169 0.56 30.29 11.40
C THR A 169 1.86 30.84 10.80
N TYR A 170 2.06 30.66 9.49
CA TYR A 170 3.20 31.20 8.76
C TYR A 170 2.86 31.41 7.27
N ALA A 171 3.62 32.29 6.63
CA ALA A 171 3.60 32.51 5.18
C ALA A 171 5.04 32.70 4.70
N LEU A 172 5.41 32.04 3.61
CA LEU A 172 6.77 32.03 3.06
C LEU A 172 6.72 32.24 1.55
N GLU A 173 7.57 33.14 1.05
CA GLU A 173 7.71 33.42 -0.38
C GLU A 173 8.94 32.68 -0.92
N THR A 174 8.72 31.74 -1.84
CA THR A 174 9.75 30.84 -2.34
C THR A 174 10.40 31.46 -3.59
N SER A 175 11.40 32.33 -3.41
CA SER A 175 12.06 33.03 -4.53
C SER A 175 13.26 32.31 -5.11
N ALA A 176 14.06 31.60 -4.30
CA ALA A 176 15.05 30.60 -4.67
C ALA A 176 15.69 30.11 -3.35
N ASN A 177 15.83 28.80 -3.15
CA ASN A 177 16.53 28.19 -1.99
C ASN A 177 15.93 28.43 -0.58
N ILE A 178 14.69 27.98 -0.37
CA ILE A 178 14.19 27.71 1.00
C ILE A 178 13.59 26.29 1.03
N GLN A 179 14.39 25.29 0.67
CA GLN A 179 13.99 23.89 0.82
C GLN A 179 14.09 23.44 2.29
N ASP A 180 14.91 24.10 3.12
CA ASP A 180 15.30 23.58 4.44
C ASP A 180 14.54 24.20 5.62
N ASP A 181 14.29 25.52 5.64
CA ASP A 181 13.67 26.17 6.82
C ASP A 181 12.19 25.81 7.01
N VAL A 182 11.45 25.54 5.92
CA VAL A 182 10.03 25.16 5.99
C VAL A 182 9.90 23.74 6.51
N LEU A 183 10.74 22.83 5.99
CA LEU A 183 10.81 21.45 6.43
C LEU A 183 11.23 21.40 7.90
N GLN A 184 12.27 22.15 8.30
CA GLN A 184 12.72 22.21 9.70
C GLN A 184 11.66 22.78 10.64
N LYS A 185 10.96 23.86 10.26
CA LYS A 185 9.88 24.45 11.10
C LYS A 185 8.66 23.54 11.19
N GLU A 186 8.25 22.91 10.09
CA GLU A 186 7.17 21.92 10.09
C GLU A 186 7.54 20.67 10.90
N LEU A 187 8.78 20.19 10.81
CA LEU A 187 9.25 19.03 11.58
C LEU A 187 9.50 19.35 13.06
N SER A 188 9.77 20.60 13.44
CA SER A 188 10.04 21.00 14.83
C SER A 188 8.79 21.15 15.72
N HIS A 189 7.61 21.29 15.12
CA HIS A 189 6.36 21.48 15.86
C HIS A 189 5.61 20.15 16.02
N THR A 190 5.88 19.49 17.15
CA THR A 190 5.04 18.53 17.91
C THR A 190 4.38 17.38 17.13
N SER A 191 4.81 16.18 17.52
CA SER A 191 4.51 14.83 17.05
C SER A 191 3.09 14.31 17.36
N SER A 192 2.08 15.17 17.19
CA SER A 192 0.65 14.85 17.35
C SER A 192 -0.24 15.47 16.24
N GLU A 193 0.28 15.55 15.02
CA GLU A 193 -0.52 15.85 13.82
C GLU A 193 -0.10 14.87 12.73
N LYS A 194 -0.78 13.73 12.64
CA LYS A 194 -0.53 12.65 11.64
C LYS A 194 -0.66 13.10 10.16
N MET A 195 -0.94 14.39 9.92
CA MET A 195 -1.01 15.09 8.63
C MET A 195 -0.47 16.53 8.73
N LYS A 196 0.81 16.75 8.98
CA LYS A 196 1.38 17.97 8.41
C LYS A 196 1.42 17.79 6.91
N THR A 197 0.40 18.39 6.27
CA THR A 197 -0.13 18.10 4.93
C THR A 197 0.97 17.78 3.93
N ILE A 198 1.24 16.48 3.70
CA ILE A 198 2.34 15.98 2.87
C ILE A 198 2.36 16.65 1.49
N ILE A 199 1.18 17.04 1.00
CA ILE A 199 0.96 17.84 -0.21
C ILE A 199 1.90 19.06 -0.28
N SER A 200 2.07 19.82 0.81
CA SER A 200 2.90 21.04 0.82
C SER A 200 4.41 20.77 0.73
N THR A 201 4.82 19.51 0.93
CA THR A 201 6.21 19.05 0.91
C THR A 201 6.57 18.20 -0.30
N ILE A 202 5.59 17.94 -1.20
CA ILE A 202 5.80 17.15 -2.42
C ILE A 202 6.90 17.79 -3.26
N GLN A 203 7.96 17.03 -3.49
CA GLN A 203 9.09 17.46 -4.31
C GLN A 203 8.80 17.24 -5.80
N LYS A 204 9.56 17.93 -6.67
CA LYS A 204 9.44 17.80 -8.13
C LYS A 204 9.55 16.35 -8.63
N GLU A 205 10.48 15.57 -8.06
CA GLU A 205 10.64 14.15 -8.40
C GLU A 205 9.41 13.32 -7.98
N GLN A 206 8.91 13.55 -6.78
CA GLN A 206 7.73 12.88 -6.25
C GLN A 206 6.46 13.26 -7.05
N ASN A 207 6.30 14.53 -7.42
CA ASN A 207 5.16 15.00 -8.22
C ASN A 207 5.12 14.34 -9.60
N ARG A 208 6.28 14.15 -10.25
CA ARG A 208 6.36 13.42 -11.53
C ARG A 208 5.88 11.98 -11.41
N ILE A 209 6.23 11.30 -10.31
CA ILE A 209 5.78 9.93 -10.03
C ILE A 209 4.28 9.90 -9.72
N ILE A 210 3.78 10.88 -8.94
CA ILE A 210 2.36 10.99 -8.58
C ILE A 210 1.50 11.20 -9.84
N ARG A 211 1.95 12.07 -10.75
CA ARG A 211 1.21 12.48 -11.96
C ARG A 211 1.41 11.60 -13.19
N ASP A 212 2.15 10.49 -13.08
CA ASP A 212 2.40 9.58 -14.22
C ASP A 212 1.12 8.81 -14.59
N GLU A 213 0.44 9.21 -15.67
CA GLU A 213 -0.80 8.57 -16.15
C GLU A 213 -0.56 7.44 -17.15
N GLU A 214 0.58 7.47 -17.86
CA GLU A 214 0.85 6.62 -19.02
C GLU A 214 1.36 5.23 -18.63
N THR A 215 2.03 5.13 -17.48
CA THR A 215 2.67 3.90 -17.04
C THR A 215 1.64 2.94 -16.42
N GLU A 216 1.41 1.79 -17.08
CA GLU A 216 0.57 0.72 -16.52
C GLU A 216 1.17 0.10 -15.25
N THR A 217 2.47 -0.24 -15.26
CA THR A 217 3.16 -0.79 -14.08
C THR A 217 4.34 0.10 -13.70
N LEU A 218 4.24 0.74 -12.54
CA LEU A 218 5.26 1.62 -11.99
C LEU A 218 5.91 0.97 -10.77
N ILE A 219 7.24 0.83 -10.79
CA ILE A 219 8.04 0.27 -9.70
C ILE A 219 8.89 1.39 -9.10
N ILE A 220 8.75 1.60 -7.80
CA ILE A 220 9.42 2.66 -7.05
C ILE A 220 10.30 2.02 -5.97
N GLN A 221 11.61 1.98 -6.22
CA GLN A 221 12.60 1.70 -5.19
C GLN A 221 12.89 3.01 -4.46
N GLY A 222 12.87 3.03 -3.13
CA GLY A 222 13.26 4.25 -2.41
C GLY A 222 13.93 3.95 -1.09
N ALA A 223 14.88 4.80 -0.69
CA ALA A 223 15.56 4.70 0.59
C ALA A 223 14.61 4.93 1.78
N ALA A 224 14.94 4.42 2.98
CA ALA A 224 14.12 4.63 4.17
C ALA A 224 13.88 6.14 4.41
N GLY A 225 12.65 6.52 4.71
CA GLY A 225 12.29 7.93 4.90
C GLY A 225 12.15 8.78 3.63
N SER A 226 12.13 8.17 2.44
CA SER A 226 11.92 8.87 1.15
C SER A 226 10.45 9.19 0.81
N GLY A 227 9.50 8.77 1.66
CA GLY A 227 8.07 9.05 1.47
C GLY A 227 7.36 8.17 0.43
N LYS A 228 7.93 7.01 0.05
CA LYS A 228 7.34 6.04 -0.92
C LYS A 228 5.84 5.79 -0.71
N THR A 229 5.49 5.52 0.52
CA THR A 229 4.15 5.20 0.96
C THR A 229 3.20 6.39 0.76
N SER A 230 3.63 7.58 1.16
CA SER A 230 2.90 8.82 0.92
C SER A 230 2.75 9.11 -0.58
N ILE A 231 3.80 8.86 -1.38
CA ILE A 231 3.76 9.00 -2.83
C ILE A 231 2.71 8.07 -3.45
N ALA A 232 2.61 6.82 -2.98
CA ALA A 232 1.58 5.91 -3.45
C ALA A 232 0.17 6.40 -3.09
N LEU A 233 -0.06 6.91 -1.88
CA LEU A 233 -1.38 7.46 -1.49
C LEU A 233 -1.75 8.69 -2.31
N HIS A 234 -0.81 9.63 -2.49
CA HIS A 234 -1.04 10.79 -3.34
C HIS A 234 -1.26 10.41 -4.80
N ARG A 235 -0.55 9.41 -5.30
CA ARG A 235 -0.75 8.86 -6.65
C ARG A 235 -2.15 8.27 -6.80
N ILE A 236 -2.63 7.48 -5.83
CA ILE A 236 -3.99 6.94 -5.86
C ILE A 236 -5.01 8.08 -5.90
N ALA A 237 -4.89 9.06 -5.02
CA ALA A 237 -5.81 10.21 -4.97
C ALA A 237 -5.78 11.03 -6.29
N PHE A 238 -4.60 11.19 -6.89
CA PHE A 238 -4.46 11.81 -8.20
C PHE A 238 -5.15 11.00 -9.31
N LEU A 239 -4.93 9.68 -9.36
CA LEU A 239 -5.55 8.79 -10.33
C LEU A 239 -7.08 8.77 -10.18
N LEU A 240 -7.61 8.74 -8.95
CA LEU A 240 -9.06 8.82 -8.69
C LEU A 240 -9.67 10.12 -9.19
N TYR A 241 -9.00 11.25 -8.95
CA TYR A 241 -9.46 12.55 -9.45
C TYR A 241 -9.41 12.63 -10.98
N ARG A 242 -8.29 12.23 -11.57
CA ARG A 242 -8.04 12.34 -13.02
C ARG A 242 -8.88 11.37 -13.83
N LEU A 243 -9.04 10.15 -13.32
CA LEU A 243 -9.76 9.05 -13.96
C LEU A 243 -11.14 8.83 -13.32
N LYS A 244 -11.76 9.84 -12.71
CA LYS A 244 -13.06 9.74 -12.01
C LYS A 244 -14.19 9.07 -12.81
N ASP A 245 -14.14 9.15 -14.13
CA ASP A 245 -15.12 8.52 -15.02
C ASP A 245 -14.84 7.01 -15.26
N ARG A 246 -13.64 6.52 -14.93
CA ARG A 246 -13.15 5.16 -15.19
C ARG A 246 -12.73 4.40 -13.93
N LEU A 247 -12.32 5.09 -12.88
CA LEU A 247 -11.76 4.56 -11.64
C LEU A 247 -12.48 5.18 -10.45
N SER A 248 -12.89 4.33 -9.51
CA SER A 248 -13.39 4.73 -8.19
C SER A 248 -12.59 4.05 -7.08
N SER A 249 -12.76 4.50 -5.84
CA SER A 249 -12.20 3.91 -4.61
C SER A 249 -12.34 2.38 -4.58
N LYS A 250 -13.52 1.87 -4.91
CA LYS A 250 -13.87 0.43 -4.98
C LYS A 250 -13.09 -0.35 -6.04
N ASN A 251 -12.50 0.34 -7.02
CA ASN A 251 -11.67 -0.28 -8.05
C ASN A 251 -10.18 -0.26 -7.70
N VAL A 252 -9.79 0.29 -6.55
CA VAL A 252 -8.40 0.29 -6.09
C VAL A 252 -8.25 -0.73 -4.96
N THR A 253 -7.16 -1.48 -4.96
CA THR A 253 -6.83 -2.42 -3.88
C THR A 253 -5.38 -2.21 -3.45
N ILE A 254 -5.14 -2.26 -2.14
CA ILE A 254 -3.81 -2.15 -1.56
C ILE A 254 -3.41 -3.50 -0.94
N LEU A 255 -2.25 -4.01 -1.33
CA LEU A 255 -1.62 -5.19 -0.75
C LEU A 255 -0.46 -4.74 0.14
N SER A 256 -0.58 -5.00 1.44
CA SER A 256 0.41 -4.65 2.46
C SER A 256 0.68 -5.86 3.37
N PRO A 257 1.94 -6.06 3.84
CA PRO A 257 2.23 -7.10 4.82
C PRO A 257 1.93 -6.64 6.26
N ASN A 258 1.83 -5.32 6.50
CA ASN A 258 1.58 -4.77 7.84
C ASN A 258 0.17 -4.19 7.94
N LYS A 259 -0.67 -4.78 8.80
CA LYS A 259 -2.04 -4.34 9.06
C LYS A 259 -2.14 -2.99 9.76
N VAL A 260 -1.12 -2.60 10.53
CA VAL A 260 -1.07 -1.28 11.20
C VAL A 260 -0.97 -0.14 10.17
N PHE A 261 -0.52 -0.45 8.95
CA PHE A 261 -0.50 0.48 7.84
C PHE A 261 -1.91 0.78 7.30
N GLY A 262 -2.84 -0.17 7.41
CA GLY A 262 -4.25 0.01 7.07
C GLY A 262 -4.92 1.17 7.78
N ASP A 263 -4.65 1.33 9.08
CA ASP A 263 -5.15 2.46 9.88
C ASP A 263 -4.63 3.80 9.34
N TYR A 264 -3.36 3.84 8.89
CA TYR A 264 -2.81 5.05 8.30
C TYR A 264 -3.52 5.41 6.99
N ILE A 265 -3.72 4.45 6.10
CA ILE A 265 -4.44 4.64 4.83
C ILE A 265 -5.89 5.08 5.07
N SER A 266 -6.57 4.38 5.98
CA SER A 266 -7.97 4.61 6.30
C SER A 266 -8.23 6.01 6.86
N ASN A 267 -7.21 6.68 7.38
CA ASN A 267 -7.29 8.07 7.82
C ASN A 267 -6.83 9.04 6.71
N VAL A 268 -5.71 8.77 6.03
CA VAL A 268 -5.10 9.70 5.07
C VAL A 268 -5.91 9.85 3.78
N ILE A 269 -6.51 8.78 3.26
CA ILE A 269 -7.28 8.86 2.01
C ILE A 269 -8.57 9.69 2.20
N PRO A 270 -9.36 9.51 3.28
CA PRO A 270 -10.48 10.40 3.58
C PRO A 270 -10.09 11.84 3.91
N GLU A 271 -8.87 12.07 4.42
CA GLU A 271 -8.32 13.41 4.61
C GLU A 271 -7.96 14.08 3.29
N LEU A 272 -7.65 13.29 2.26
CA LEU A 272 -7.57 13.72 0.87
C LEU A 272 -8.97 13.81 0.21
N GLY A 273 -10.04 13.48 0.93
CA GLY A 273 -11.45 13.54 0.50
C GLY A 273 -11.83 12.53 -0.57
N GLU A 274 -11.21 11.36 -0.52
CA GLU A 274 -11.63 10.17 -1.27
C GLU A 274 -12.25 9.15 -0.31
N GLU A 275 -13.11 8.27 -0.83
CA GLU A 275 -13.67 7.16 -0.04
C GLU A 275 -12.56 6.19 0.42
N PRO A 276 -12.75 5.47 1.54
CA PRO A 276 -11.82 4.44 1.98
C PRO A 276 -11.56 3.38 0.90
N ILE A 277 -10.31 2.93 0.80
CA ILE A 277 -9.89 1.95 -0.18
C ILE A 277 -9.77 0.58 0.48
N TYR A 278 -10.06 -0.47 -0.27
CA TYR A 278 -9.95 -1.84 0.21
C TYR A 278 -8.49 -2.25 0.36
N GLU A 279 -8.10 -2.62 1.57
CA GLU A 279 -6.81 -3.23 1.88
C GLU A 279 -6.98 -4.74 2.02
N LEU A 280 -5.95 -5.49 1.59
CA LEU A 280 -5.93 -6.94 1.68
C LEU A 280 -4.52 -7.42 2.02
N SER A 281 -4.40 -8.33 2.99
CA SER A 281 -3.13 -9.02 3.27
C SER A 281 -2.98 -10.28 2.41
N PHE A 282 -1.75 -10.76 2.26
CA PHE A 282 -1.46 -11.99 1.52
C PHE A 282 -2.06 -13.24 2.17
N SER A 283 -2.17 -13.27 3.50
CA SER A 283 -2.83 -14.36 4.22
C SER A 283 -4.34 -14.37 3.95
N GLU A 284 -4.98 -13.20 3.90
CA GLU A 284 -6.41 -13.08 3.58
C GLU A 284 -6.66 -13.43 2.11
N LEU A 285 -5.79 -12.96 1.19
CA LEU A 285 -5.85 -13.33 -0.22
C LEU A 285 -5.77 -14.85 -0.41
N ALA A 286 -4.84 -15.51 0.28
CA ALA A 286 -4.72 -16.97 0.25
C ALA A 286 -5.97 -17.65 0.85
N GLY A 287 -6.48 -17.15 1.97
CA GLY A 287 -7.72 -17.63 2.60
C GLY A 287 -8.91 -17.60 1.65
N ILE A 288 -9.13 -16.48 0.97
CA ILE A 288 -10.23 -16.30 -0.01
C ILE A 288 -10.12 -17.28 -1.19
N GLN A 289 -8.90 -17.56 -1.66
CA GLN A 289 -8.69 -18.48 -2.79
C GLN A 289 -8.75 -19.96 -2.37
N LEU A 290 -8.41 -20.28 -1.12
CA LEU A 290 -8.27 -21.65 -0.62
C LEU A 290 -9.41 -22.12 0.28
N GLU A 291 -10.42 -21.28 0.57
CA GLU A 291 -11.49 -21.45 1.58
C GLU A 291 -12.18 -22.84 1.60
N HIS A 292 -12.09 -23.62 0.52
CA HIS A 292 -12.69 -24.96 0.40
C HIS A 292 -11.74 -26.06 -0.14
N TYR A 293 -10.45 -25.78 -0.30
CA TYR A 293 -9.51 -26.70 -0.94
C TYR A 293 -8.51 -27.32 0.04
N VAL A 294 -7.77 -26.49 0.77
CA VAL A 294 -6.61 -26.89 1.58
C VAL A 294 -6.41 -25.86 2.68
N ASP A 295 -6.13 -26.32 3.90
CA ASP A 295 -5.74 -25.42 4.99
C ASP A 295 -4.27 -25.00 4.83
N PHE A 296 -3.84 -23.95 5.52
CA PHE A 296 -2.43 -23.58 5.55
C PHE A 296 -2.00 -23.03 6.90
N GLU A 297 -0.73 -23.23 7.24
CA GLU A 297 -0.11 -22.62 8.41
C GLU A 297 0.20 -21.13 8.16
N SER A 298 0.08 -20.31 9.20
CA SER A 298 0.58 -18.94 9.19
C SER A 298 2.09 -18.90 8.96
N GLU A 299 2.56 -17.79 8.39
CA GLU A 299 3.99 -17.56 8.19
C GLU A 299 4.75 -17.60 9.52
N LYS A 300 5.74 -18.49 9.62
CA LYS A 300 6.63 -18.61 10.78
C LYS A 300 7.62 -17.45 10.78
N ASP A 301 7.93 -16.91 11.97
CA ASP A 301 8.93 -15.85 12.09
C ASP A 301 10.33 -16.39 11.75
N PRO A 302 10.98 -15.89 10.68
CA PRO A 302 12.28 -16.42 10.25
C PRO A 302 13.43 -16.07 11.22
N LEU A 303 13.22 -15.11 12.13
CA LEU A 303 14.20 -14.69 13.13
C LEU A 303 14.14 -15.55 14.40
N GLU A 304 13.01 -16.21 14.65
CA GLU A 304 12.80 -17.08 15.84
C GLU A 304 12.78 -18.56 15.47
N PHE A 305 12.33 -18.89 14.26
CA PHE A 305 12.23 -20.27 13.80
C PHE A 305 13.53 -20.71 13.11
N ASN A 306 14.25 -21.64 13.75
CA ASN A 306 15.54 -22.14 13.29
C ASN A 306 15.50 -23.65 12.99
N ASP A 307 14.81 -24.02 11.90
CA ASP A 307 14.89 -25.36 11.30
C ASP A 307 15.58 -25.27 9.94
N GLY A 308 16.77 -25.89 9.83
CA GLY A 308 17.56 -25.89 8.61
C GLY A 308 16.82 -26.47 7.39
N SER A 309 15.94 -27.44 7.59
CA SER A 309 15.17 -28.07 6.50
C SER A 309 14.10 -27.11 5.98
N TYR A 310 13.39 -26.44 6.89
CA TYR A 310 12.40 -25.42 6.53
C TYR A 310 13.05 -24.24 5.80
N ILE A 311 14.19 -23.76 6.30
CA ILE A 311 14.95 -22.67 5.68
C ILE A 311 15.37 -23.00 4.24
N GLN A 312 15.81 -24.23 3.98
CA GLN A 312 16.14 -24.69 2.63
C GLN A 312 14.92 -24.66 1.70
N ARG A 313 13.75 -25.12 2.18
CA ARG A 313 12.50 -25.06 1.41
C ARG A 313 12.11 -23.62 1.08
N VAL A 314 12.22 -22.69 2.04
CA VAL A 314 11.93 -21.26 1.80
C VAL A 314 12.87 -20.67 0.75
N ARG A 315 14.19 -20.91 0.88
CA ARG A 315 15.19 -20.44 -0.09
C ARG A 315 14.90 -20.92 -1.50
N PHE A 316 14.66 -22.22 -1.64
CA PHE A 316 14.35 -22.85 -2.93
C PHE A 316 13.14 -22.18 -3.60
N LYS A 317 12.02 -22.05 -2.87
CA LYS A 317 10.75 -21.53 -3.40
C LYS A 317 10.73 -20.01 -3.59
N SER A 318 11.62 -19.28 -2.93
CA SER A 318 11.75 -17.81 -3.07
C SER A 318 12.48 -17.36 -4.35
N SER A 319 13.03 -18.28 -5.13
CA SER A 319 13.86 -17.96 -6.29
C SER A 319 13.05 -17.81 -7.58
N LEU A 320 13.57 -17.03 -8.54
CA LEU A 320 12.99 -16.95 -9.88
C LEU A 320 13.11 -18.27 -10.65
N ASP A 321 14.16 -19.06 -10.38
CA ASP A 321 14.38 -20.36 -11.03
C ASP A 321 13.32 -21.39 -10.62
N PHE A 322 12.81 -21.31 -9.39
CA PHE A 322 11.66 -22.11 -8.98
C PHE A 322 10.41 -21.76 -9.80
N VAL A 323 10.15 -20.48 -10.05
CA VAL A 323 9.03 -20.05 -10.92
C VAL A 323 9.20 -20.64 -12.31
N ARG A 324 10.39 -20.55 -12.91
CA ARG A 324 10.66 -21.16 -14.23
C ARG A 324 10.39 -22.67 -14.24
N LEU A 325 10.79 -23.36 -13.18
CA LEU A 325 10.58 -24.80 -13.05
C LEU A 325 9.08 -25.13 -12.93
N MET A 326 8.28 -24.29 -12.28
CA MET A 326 6.82 -24.39 -12.28
C MET A 326 6.21 -24.09 -13.65
N ASP A 327 6.70 -23.07 -14.35
CA ASP A 327 6.21 -22.68 -15.69
C ASP A 327 6.34 -23.85 -16.67
N ILE A 328 7.52 -24.51 -16.69
CA ILE A 328 7.77 -25.69 -17.52
C ILE A 328 6.79 -26.81 -17.19
N TYR A 329 6.60 -27.11 -15.90
CA TYR A 329 5.66 -28.15 -15.49
C TYR A 329 4.22 -27.81 -15.87
N ILE A 330 3.78 -26.57 -15.69
CA ILE A 330 2.42 -26.11 -16.03
C ILE A 330 2.17 -26.19 -17.54
N GLU A 331 3.18 -25.91 -18.37
CA GLU A 331 3.08 -26.03 -19.83
C GLU A 331 2.94 -27.50 -20.28
N GLU A 332 3.70 -28.41 -19.67
CA GLU A 332 3.68 -29.84 -20.03
C GLU A 332 2.52 -30.63 -19.41
N MET A 333 2.07 -30.24 -18.20
CA MET A 333 1.11 -30.98 -17.39
C MET A 333 -0.17 -31.36 -18.16
N PRO A 334 -0.87 -30.47 -18.91
CA PRO A 334 -2.12 -30.80 -19.58
C PRO A 334 -2.03 -32.03 -20.49
N HIS A 335 -0.93 -32.19 -21.23
CA HIS A 335 -0.71 -33.32 -22.14
C HIS A 335 -0.36 -34.62 -21.41
N GLN A 336 0.19 -34.52 -20.21
CA GLN A 336 0.56 -35.67 -19.39
C GLN A 336 -0.62 -36.20 -18.57
N ILE A 337 -1.53 -35.31 -18.16
CA ILE A 337 -2.65 -35.69 -17.27
C ILE A 337 -3.91 -36.09 -18.02
N PHE A 338 -4.09 -35.60 -19.26
CA PHE A 338 -5.26 -35.88 -20.09
C PHE A 338 -4.86 -36.68 -21.33
N VAL A 339 -5.21 -37.97 -21.33
CA VAL A 339 -5.04 -38.86 -22.50
C VAL A 339 -6.44 -39.18 -23.02
N PRO A 340 -6.93 -38.46 -24.05
CA PRO A 340 -8.29 -38.65 -24.54
C PRO A 340 -8.45 -40.00 -25.24
N ASP A 341 -9.59 -40.64 -24.99
CA ASP A 341 -10.07 -41.80 -25.74
C ASP A 341 -11.31 -41.40 -26.55
N ASP A 342 -11.71 -42.24 -27.50
CA ASP A 342 -12.89 -42.02 -28.34
C ASP A 342 -14.16 -41.91 -27.47
N VAL A 343 -14.95 -40.86 -27.68
CA VAL A 343 -16.22 -40.66 -26.99
C VAL A 343 -17.36 -41.01 -27.94
N SER A 344 -18.00 -42.15 -27.71
CA SER A 344 -19.21 -42.57 -28.44
C SER A 344 -20.47 -42.45 -27.57
N PHE A 345 -21.57 -42.10 -28.24
CA PHE A 345 -22.93 -42.18 -27.71
C PHE A 345 -23.89 -42.57 -28.83
N GLY A 346 -24.43 -43.79 -28.77
CA GLY A 346 -25.21 -44.33 -29.89
C GLY A 346 -24.36 -44.42 -31.17
N HIS A 347 -24.83 -43.78 -32.24
CA HIS A 347 -24.12 -43.68 -33.53
C HIS A 347 -23.21 -42.44 -33.63
N PHE A 348 -23.31 -41.50 -32.69
CA PHE A 348 -22.45 -40.32 -32.64
C PHE A 348 -21.09 -40.66 -32.03
N LYS A 349 -20.01 -40.27 -32.71
CA LYS A 349 -18.64 -40.55 -32.29
C LYS A 349 -17.75 -39.32 -32.44
N ALA A 350 -17.12 -38.92 -31.34
CA ALA A 350 -16.01 -37.99 -31.33
C ALA A 350 -14.69 -38.77 -31.22
N GLU A 351 -13.86 -38.68 -32.26
CA GLU A 351 -12.55 -39.34 -32.31
C GLU A 351 -11.54 -38.63 -31.39
N LYS A 352 -10.63 -39.41 -30.79
CA LYS A 352 -9.58 -38.91 -29.90
C LYS A 352 -8.76 -37.77 -30.52
N GLU A 353 -8.41 -37.86 -31.80
CA GLU A 353 -7.60 -36.83 -32.49
C GLU A 353 -8.31 -35.48 -32.54
N TRP A 354 -9.63 -35.51 -32.74
CA TRP A 354 -10.44 -34.29 -32.76
C TRP A 354 -10.57 -33.70 -31.35
N ILE A 355 -10.78 -34.56 -30.34
CA ILE A 355 -10.85 -34.14 -28.93
C ILE A 355 -9.53 -33.49 -28.50
N THR A 356 -8.38 -34.09 -28.84
CA THR A 356 -7.05 -33.51 -28.58
C THR A 356 -6.92 -32.13 -29.24
N LYS A 357 -7.26 -32.01 -30.53
CA LYS A 357 -7.19 -30.73 -31.25
C LYS A 357 -8.05 -29.63 -30.62
N ARG A 358 -9.27 -29.96 -30.16
CA ARG A 358 -10.15 -28.98 -29.48
C ARG A 358 -9.61 -28.61 -28.10
N PHE A 359 -9.15 -29.59 -27.33
CA PHE A 359 -8.53 -29.34 -26.03
C PHE A 359 -7.31 -28.42 -26.14
N ASP A 360 -6.45 -28.65 -27.14
CA ASP A 360 -5.26 -27.84 -27.41
C ASP A 360 -5.61 -26.44 -27.93
N ALA A 361 -6.71 -26.28 -28.66
CA ALA A 361 -7.19 -24.97 -29.09
C ALA A 361 -7.52 -24.05 -27.90
N TYR A 362 -7.94 -24.61 -26.76
CA TYR A 362 -8.25 -23.88 -25.54
C TYR A 362 -7.05 -23.70 -24.60
N ARG A 363 -5.80 -23.77 -25.09
CA ARG A 363 -4.57 -23.67 -24.28
C ARG A 363 -4.46 -22.46 -23.34
N LYS A 364 -5.23 -21.40 -23.56
CA LYS A 364 -5.23 -20.19 -22.70
C LYS A 364 -6.07 -20.34 -21.43
N HIS A 365 -6.93 -21.37 -21.36
CA HIS A 365 -7.83 -21.61 -20.23
C HIS A 365 -7.25 -22.66 -19.26
N PRO A 366 -7.72 -22.71 -18.00
CA PRO A 366 -7.38 -23.77 -17.07
C PRO A 366 -7.88 -25.14 -17.55
N VAL A 367 -7.22 -26.22 -17.18
CA VAL A 367 -7.54 -27.59 -17.66
C VAL A 367 -9.00 -27.96 -17.49
N LYS A 368 -9.60 -27.74 -16.30
CA LYS A 368 -11.02 -28.04 -16.07
C LYS A 368 -11.93 -27.24 -17.00
N GLN A 369 -11.61 -25.97 -17.26
CA GLN A 369 -12.37 -25.13 -18.20
C GLN A 369 -12.18 -25.61 -19.65
N ARG A 370 -10.98 -26.06 -20.05
CA ARG A 370 -10.76 -26.68 -21.36
C ARG A 370 -11.63 -27.91 -21.57
N LEU A 371 -11.73 -28.77 -20.54
CA LEU A 371 -12.58 -29.96 -20.59
C LEU A 371 -14.07 -29.60 -20.71
N GLN A 372 -14.52 -28.55 -19.99
CA GLN A 372 -15.88 -28.02 -20.13
C GLN A 372 -16.16 -27.54 -21.55
N MET A 373 -15.32 -26.67 -22.09
CA MET A 373 -15.50 -26.14 -23.45
C MET A 373 -15.44 -27.24 -24.52
N THR A 374 -14.57 -28.24 -24.32
CA THR A 374 -14.49 -29.41 -25.21
C THR A 374 -15.74 -30.28 -25.09
N ALA A 375 -16.32 -30.44 -23.89
CA ALA A 375 -17.58 -31.16 -23.70
C ALA A 375 -18.75 -30.44 -24.38
N ASP A 376 -18.80 -29.11 -24.27
CA ASP A 376 -19.81 -28.27 -24.93
C ASP A 376 -19.70 -28.39 -26.45
N ASP A 377 -18.48 -28.33 -27.02
CA ASP A 377 -18.23 -28.53 -28.45
C ASP A 377 -18.68 -29.91 -28.96
N ILE A 378 -18.44 -30.98 -28.19
CA ILE A 378 -18.91 -32.33 -28.54
C ILE A 378 -20.44 -32.36 -28.54
N CYS A 379 -21.06 -31.73 -27.54
CA CYS A 379 -22.51 -31.63 -27.42
C CYS A 379 -23.11 -30.90 -28.62
N ASP A 380 -22.55 -29.74 -28.99
CA ASP A 380 -22.99 -28.94 -30.14
C ASP A 380 -22.81 -29.68 -31.47
N ARG A 381 -21.72 -30.43 -31.61
CA ARG A 381 -21.48 -31.29 -32.77
C ARG A 381 -22.55 -32.38 -32.87
N PHE A 382 -22.83 -33.08 -31.77
CA PHE A 382 -23.86 -34.13 -31.76
C PHE A 382 -25.26 -33.53 -32.00
N HIS A 383 -25.56 -32.34 -31.48
CA HIS A 383 -26.79 -31.62 -31.81
C HIS A 383 -26.91 -31.28 -33.29
N SER A 384 -25.82 -30.85 -33.94
CA SER A 384 -25.78 -30.52 -35.36
C SER A 384 -25.92 -31.77 -36.26
N GLU A 385 -25.39 -32.91 -35.82
CA GLU A 385 -25.47 -34.19 -36.54
C GLU A 385 -26.83 -34.90 -36.29
N ASN A 386 -27.58 -34.52 -35.25
CA ASN A 386 -28.84 -35.14 -34.84
C ASN A 386 -30.03 -34.74 -35.72
N THR A 387 -30.06 -35.27 -36.93
CA THR A 387 -31.15 -35.06 -37.90
C THR A 387 -32.44 -35.80 -37.49
N MET A 388 -32.35 -36.80 -36.60
CA MET A 388 -33.44 -37.71 -36.23
C MET A 388 -34.10 -37.39 -34.87
N GLN A 389 -33.74 -36.27 -34.22
CA GLN A 389 -34.24 -35.86 -32.89
C GLN A 389 -34.09 -36.94 -31.80
N GLU A 390 -32.99 -37.69 -31.81
CA GLU A 390 -32.66 -38.66 -30.75
C GLU A 390 -32.29 -37.96 -29.43
N ASP A 391 -32.46 -38.66 -28.30
CA ASP A 391 -32.01 -38.19 -26.99
C ASP A 391 -30.47 -38.11 -26.94
N LEU A 392 -29.96 -36.89 -26.79
CA LEU A 392 -28.52 -36.60 -26.76
C LEU A 392 -27.98 -36.54 -25.33
N PRO A 393 -26.70 -36.89 -25.12
CA PRO A 393 -26.08 -36.75 -23.81
C PRO A 393 -25.92 -35.27 -23.48
N SER A 394 -26.21 -34.88 -22.25
CA SER A 394 -25.97 -33.51 -21.80
C SER A 394 -24.47 -33.23 -21.71
N ALA A 395 -24.07 -31.96 -21.87
CA ALA A 395 -22.68 -31.53 -21.71
C ALA A 395 -22.05 -32.02 -20.38
N SER A 396 -22.84 -32.12 -19.30
CA SER A 396 -22.40 -32.66 -18.02
C SER A 396 -22.02 -34.16 -18.07
N GLN A 397 -22.73 -34.97 -18.85
CA GLN A 397 -22.41 -36.39 -19.04
C GLN A 397 -21.12 -36.58 -19.85
N ILE A 398 -20.93 -35.78 -20.89
CA ILE A 398 -19.70 -35.77 -21.70
C ILE A 398 -18.53 -35.29 -20.84
N LEU A 399 -18.70 -34.20 -20.09
CA LEU A 399 -17.70 -33.70 -19.14
C LEU A 399 -17.30 -34.76 -18.14
N LYS A 400 -18.24 -35.53 -17.59
CA LYS A 400 -17.94 -36.61 -16.64
C LYS A 400 -17.09 -37.71 -17.28
N LYS A 401 -17.34 -38.07 -18.55
CA LYS A 401 -16.50 -39.00 -19.32
C LYS A 401 -15.09 -38.40 -19.53
N LEU A 402 -14.98 -37.17 -20.01
CA LEU A 402 -13.68 -36.52 -20.21
C LEU A 402 -12.88 -36.37 -18.91
N THR A 403 -13.54 -36.00 -17.81
CA THR A 403 -12.93 -35.87 -16.48
C THR A 403 -12.48 -37.23 -15.93
N SER A 404 -13.14 -38.32 -16.31
CA SER A 404 -12.72 -39.69 -15.94
C SER A 404 -11.43 -40.13 -16.63
N MET A 405 -11.08 -39.52 -17.76
CA MET A 405 -9.84 -39.75 -18.51
C MET A 405 -8.65 -38.99 -17.92
N LEU A 406 -8.85 -38.16 -16.89
CA LEU A 406 -7.75 -37.53 -16.16
C LEU A 406 -7.05 -38.54 -15.25
N SER A 407 -5.73 -38.66 -15.38
CA SER A 407 -4.89 -39.49 -14.51
C SER A 407 -4.84 -38.95 -13.08
N VAL A 408 -4.98 -37.62 -12.92
CA VAL A 408 -4.98 -36.93 -11.64
C VAL A 408 -6.20 -36.03 -11.52
N LYS A 409 -6.96 -36.19 -10.43
CA LYS A 409 -8.26 -35.52 -10.23
C LYS A 409 -8.24 -34.36 -9.23
N SER A 410 -7.13 -34.14 -8.54
CA SER A 410 -7.01 -33.12 -7.49
C SER A 410 -5.72 -32.32 -7.63
N THR A 411 -5.80 -31.01 -7.41
CA THR A 411 -4.65 -30.09 -7.42
C THR A 411 -3.55 -30.52 -6.45
N LEU A 412 -3.89 -31.03 -5.26
CA LEU A 412 -2.90 -31.52 -4.28
C LEU A 412 -2.09 -32.71 -4.80
N ALA A 413 -2.71 -33.59 -5.59
CA ALA A 413 -2.00 -34.70 -6.21
C ALA A 413 -1.09 -34.24 -7.35
N LEU A 414 -1.51 -33.24 -8.13
CA LEU A 414 -0.66 -32.60 -9.15
C LEU A 414 0.54 -31.90 -8.51
N TYR A 415 0.32 -31.26 -7.36
CA TYR A 415 1.39 -30.59 -6.62
C TYR A 415 2.42 -31.59 -6.08
N LYS A 416 1.98 -32.76 -5.60
CA LYS A 416 2.88 -33.86 -5.24
C LYS A 416 3.62 -34.44 -6.44
N ASP A 417 2.96 -34.56 -7.59
CA ASP A 417 3.58 -35.06 -8.82
C ASP A 417 4.66 -34.11 -9.35
N PHE A 418 4.43 -32.80 -9.26
CA PHE A 418 5.40 -31.76 -9.59
C PHE A 418 6.74 -31.97 -8.87
N TYR A 419 6.74 -32.05 -7.54
CA TYR A 419 8.00 -32.26 -6.79
C TYR A 419 8.65 -33.61 -7.09
N ARG A 420 7.85 -34.66 -7.36
CA ARG A 420 8.38 -35.96 -7.77
C ARG A 420 9.10 -35.88 -9.11
N LYS A 421 8.53 -35.20 -10.10
CA LYS A 421 9.14 -35.03 -11.43
C LYS A 421 10.31 -34.07 -11.44
N ALA A 422 10.27 -33.04 -10.60
CA ALA A 422 11.38 -32.14 -10.37
C ALA A 422 12.59 -32.83 -9.69
N GLY A 423 12.42 -34.07 -9.20
CA GLY A 423 13.48 -34.82 -8.54
C GLY A 423 13.78 -34.36 -7.12
N VAL A 424 12.89 -33.57 -6.51
CA VAL A 424 13.05 -32.96 -5.19
C VAL A 424 11.82 -33.17 -4.28
N PRO A 425 11.35 -34.43 -4.09
CA PRO A 425 10.17 -34.71 -3.27
C PRO A 425 10.28 -34.23 -1.81
N GLU A 426 11.50 -34.16 -1.27
CA GLU A 426 11.80 -33.67 0.08
C GLU A 426 11.50 -32.17 0.28
N MET A 427 11.38 -31.41 -0.81
CA MET A 427 11.07 -29.98 -0.75
C MET A 427 9.58 -29.71 -0.48
N LEU A 428 8.73 -30.74 -0.48
CA LEU A 428 7.31 -30.64 -0.11
C LEU A 428 7.05 -31.29 1.25
N VAL A 429 6.62 -30.49 2.22
CA VAL A 429 6.19 -30.96 3.54
C VAL A 429 4.75 -30.53 3.77
N LEU A 430 3.92 -31.46 4.22
CA LEU A 430 2.54 -31.19 4.62
C LEU A 430 2.45 -31.42 6.14
N PRO A 431 2.27 -30.36 6.95
CA PRO A 431 2.21 -30.48 8.41
C PRO A 431 1.05 -31.36 8.90
N ALA A 432 -0.07 -31.30 8.20
CA ALA A 432 -1.24 -32.14 8.44
C ALA A 432 -1.90 -32.56 7.13
N LYS A 433 -2.94 -33.39 7.22
CA LYS A 433 -3.68 -33.87 6.05
C LYS A 433 -4.35 -32.69 5.35
N SER A 434 -3.94 -32.43 4.11
CA SER A 434 -4.43 -31.28 3.33
C SER A 434 -4.16 -29.93 4.03
N THR A 435 -2.97 -29.79 4.61
CA THR A 435 -2.48 -28.51 5.14
C THR A 435 -1.13 -28.18 4.53
N LEU A 436 -0.98 -26.98 3.99
CA LEU A 436 0.26 -26.47 3.38
C LEU A 436 1.09 -25.69 4.39
N GLU A 437 2.42 -25.76 4.27
CA GLU A 437 3.28 -24.74 4.87
C GLU A 437 3.12 -23.42 4.10
N TRP A 438 3.34 -22.27 4.76
CA TRP A 438 3.27 -20.96 4.12
C TRP A 438 4.05 -20.85 2.78
N PRO A 439 5.29 -21.37 2.66
CA PRO A 439 6.05 -21.32 1.41
C PRO A 439 5.43 -22.12 0.27
N ASP A 440 4.50 -23.04 0.55
CA ASP A 440 3.79 -23.87 -0.43
C ASP A 440 2.45 -23.28 -0.88
N VAL A 441 1.91 -22.29 -0.15
CA VAL A 441 0.59 -21.70 -0.42
C VAL A 441 0.51 -21.10 -1.82
N TYR A 442 1.42 -20.18 -2.15
CA TYR A 442 1.42 -19.49 -3.44
C TYR A 442 1.85 -20.37 -4.61
N PRO A 443 2.86 -21.24 -4.50
CA PRO A 443 3.12 -22.26 -5.51
C PRO A 443 1.89 -23.14 -5.78
N PHE A 444 1.18 -23.59 -4.73
CA PHE A 444 -0.04 -24.37 -4.90
C PHE A 444 -1.14 -23.57 -5.61
N LEU A 445 -1.33 -22.29 -5.26
CA LEU A 445 -2.26 -21.39 -5.95
C LEU A 445 -1.89 -21.20 -7.41
N TYR A 446 -0.60 -21.09 -7.72
CA TYR A 446 -0.10 -20.94 -9.08
C TYR A 446 -0.45 -22.16 -9.95
N LEU A 447 -0.26 -23.36 -9.41
CA LEU A 447 -0.67 -24.60 -10.06
C LEU A 447 -2.20 -24.73 -10.16
N SER A 448 -2.92 -24.33 -9.11
CA SER A 448 -4.39 -24.31 -9.09
C SER A 448 -4.96 -23.42 -10.19
N ALA A 449 -4.32 -22.27 -10.45
CA ALA A 449 -4.70 -21.37 -11.53
C ALA A 449 -4.68 -22.04 -12.90
N ALA A 450 -3.69 -22.89 -13.17
CA ALA A 450 -3.58 -23.61 -14.43
C ALA A 450 -4.52 -24.82 -14.52
N PHE A 451 -4.85 -25.47 -13.39
CA PHE A 451 -5.66 -26.68 -13.38
C PHE A 451 -7.16 -26.39 -13.24
N GLU A 452 -7.56 -25.68 -12.18
CA GLU A 452 -8.96 -25.41 -11.84
C GLU A 452 -9.39 -23.99 -12.20
N GLY A 453 -8.46 -23.03 -12.10
CA GLY A 453 -8.72 -21.60 -12.21
C GLY A 453 -8.75 -20.92 -10.84
N LEU A 454 -8.51 -19.61 -10.83
CA LEU A 454 -8.59 -18.76 -9.63
C LEU A 454 -9.75 -17.77 -9.74
N ASN A 455 -10.20 -17.25 -8.60
CA ASN A 455 -11.16 -16.16 -8.54
C ASN A 455 -10.45 -14.84 -8.85
N VAL A 456 -10.40 -14.50 -10.14
CA VAL A 456 -9.76 -13.28 -10.65
C VAL A 456 -10.60 -12.05 -10.31
N SER A 457 -9.99 -11.05 -9.68
CA SER A 457 -10.65 -9.76 -9.40
C SER A 457 -10.65 -8.89 -10.65
N ARG A 458 -11.82 -8.76 -11.29
CA ARG A 458 -12.03 -7.79 -12.39
C ARG A 458 -12.55 -6.44 -11.91
N ILE A 459 -12.91 -6.35 -10.63
CA ILE A 459 -13.36 -5.09 -10.00
C ILE A 459 -12.15 -4.19 -9.75
N THR A 460 -11.02 -4.77 -9.35
CA THR A 460 -9.77 -4.05 -9.15
C THR A 460 -9.17 -3.63 -10.50
N LYS A 461 -9.13 -2.32 -10.76
CA LYS A 461 -8.53 -1.71 -11.96
C LYS A 461 -7.15 -1.08 -11.68
N HIS A 462 -6.81 -0.86 -10.41
CA HIS A 462 -5.48 -0.43 -10.00
C HIS A 462 -5.07 -1.14 -8.71
N LEU A 463 -3.89 -1.75 -8.69
CA LEU A 463 -3.35 -2.46 -7.54
C LEU A 463 -2.13 -1.71 -7.00
N VAL A 464 -2.09 -1.46 -5.70
CA VAL A 464 -0.90 -0.95 -5.03
C VAL A 464 -0.29 -2.07 -4.21
N ILE A 465 1.00 -2.32 -4.41
CA ILE A 465 1.76 -3.35 -3.69
C ILE A 465 2.81 -2.62 -2.86
N ASP A 466 2.66 -2.64 -1.54
CA ASP A 466 3.60 -2.04 -0.59
C ASP A 466 4.62 -3.07 -0.11
N GLU A 467 5.81 -2.60 0.26
CA GLU A 467 6.93 -3.41 0.74
C GLU A 467 7.36 -4.53 -0.21
N MET A 468 7.57 -4.19 -1.48
CA MET A 468 7.88 -5.14 -2.57
C MET A 468 8.97 -6.17 -2.26
N GLN A 469 9.93 -5.83 -1.41
CA GLN A 469 11.04 -6.71 -1.03
C GLN A 469 10.63 -7.88 -0.14
N ASP A 470 9.46 -7.83 0.50
CA ASP A 470 8.97 -8.91 1.37
C ASP A 470 8.27 -10.03 0.57
N TYR A 471 7.99 -9.80 -0.73
CA TYR A 471 7.29 -10.77 -1.57
C TYR A 471 8.21 -11.51 -2.53
N THR A 472 7.96 -12.80 -2.66
CA THR A 472 8.71 -13.70 -3.53
C THR A 472 8.24 -13.62 -5.00
N PRO A 473 9.06 -14.01 -5.98
CA PRO A 473 8.68 -14.03 -7.39
C PRO A 473 7.42 -14.88 -7.69
N ILE A 474 7.25 -16.02 -7.01
CA ILE A 474 6.06 -16.87 -7.19
C ILE A 474 4.79 -16.19 -6.69
N GLN A 475 4.88 -15.41 -5.60
CA GLN A 475 3.77 -14.58 -5.13
C GLN A 475 3.38 -13.55 -6.20
N TYR A 476 4.35 -12.86 -6.81
CA TYR A 476 4.07 -11.94 -7.92
C TYR A 476 3.44 -12.62 -9.14
N ALA A 477 3.87 -13.84 -9.47
CA ALA A 477 3.28 -14.62 -10.56
C ALA A 477 1.78 -14.86 -10.32
N VAL A 478 1.39 -15.24 -9.10
CA VAL A 478 -0.02 -15.42 -8.70
C VAL A 478 -0.77 -14.09 -8.68
N ILE A 479 -0.20 -13.02 -8.14
CA ILE A 479 -0.82 -11.68 -8.11
C ILE A 479 -1.14 -11.21 -9.53
N ASN A 480 -0.23 -11.42 -10.48
CA ASN A 480 -0.43 -11.02 -11.87
C ASN A 480 -1.58 -11.77 -12.54
N LEU A 481 -1.86 -13.01 -12.12
CA LEU A 481 -3.05 -13.77 -12.56
C LEU A 481 -4.34 -13.28 -11.90
N LEU A 482 -4.28 -12.98 -10.59
CA LEU A 482 -5.45 -12.55 -9.81
C LEU A 482 -5.90 -11.12 -10.13
N PHE A 483 -4.95 -10.24 -10.46
CA PHE A 483 -5.18 -8.82 -10.70
C PHE A 483 -4.60 -8.38 -12.06
N PRO A 484 -5.31 -8.62 -13.16
CA PRO A 484 -4.91 -8.23 -14.51
C PRO A 484 -5.16 -6.73 -14.76
N CYS A 485 -4.51 -5.88 -13.98
CA CYS A 485 -4.70 -4.43 -13.98
C CYS A 485 -3.38 -3.66 -13.79
N SER A 486 -3.45 -2.33 -13.89
CA SER A 486 -2.33 -1.42 -13.63
C SER A 486 -1.83 -1.54 -12.19
N LYS A 487 -0.52 -1.35 -11.98
CA LYS A 487 0.14 -1.59 -10.69
C LYS A 487 1.05 -0.45 -10.28
N THR A 488 0.99 -0.05 -9.02
CA THR A 488 2.03 0.75 -8.35
C THR A 488 2.71 -0.13 -7.33
N ILE A 489 3.97 -0.47 -7.56
CA ILE A 489 4.77 -1.34 -6.69
C ILE A 489 5.81 -0.47 -6.00
N ILE A 490 5.81 -0.45 -4.67
CA ILE A 490 6.72 0.36 -3.87
C ILE A 490 7.47 -0.49 -2.86
N GLY A 491 8.69 -0.09 -2.53
CA GLY A 491 9.41 -0.65 -1.39
C GLY A 491 10.90 -0.29 -1.37
N ASP A 492 11.62 -1.00 -0.52
CA ASP A 492 13.05 -0.79 -0.30
C ASP A 492 13.76 -2.12 -0.04
N PHE A 493 14.53 -2.64 -1.00
CA PHE A 493 15.32 -3.85 -0.78
C PHE A 493 16.33 -3.77 0.37
N GLY A 494 16.75 -2.55 0.78
CA GLY A 494 17.54 -2.36 2.00
C GLY A 494 16.76 -2.70 3.28
N GLN A 495 15.42 -2.65 3.23
CA GLN A 495 14.51 -2.98 4.34
C GLN A 495 13.89 -4.38 4.19
N SER A 496 14.62 -5.33 3.60
CA SER A 496 14.18 -6.72 3.60
C SER A 496 14.31 -7.33 5.00
N VAL A 497 13.21 -7.85 5.53
CA VAL A 497 13.19 -8.50 6.87
C VAL A 497 13.58 -9.96 6.78
N HIS A 498 13.24 -10.65 5.68
CA HIS A 498 13.34 -12.10 5.60
C HIS A 498 14.76 -12.58 5.19
N PRO A 499 15.54 -13.21 6.08
CA PRO A 499 16.94 -13.60 5.84
C PRO A 499 17.14 -14.71 4.80
N TYR A 500 16.06 -15.41 4.45
CA TYR A 500 16.12 -16.59 3.59
C TYR A 500 15.51 -16.36 2.21
N HIS A 501 15.01 -15.15 1.93
CA HIS A 501 14.55 -14.79 0.60
C HIS A 501 15.77 -14.45 -0.28
N LEU A 502 15.88 -15.11 -1.43
CA LEU A 502 17.02 -14.94 -2.34
C LEU A 502 16.76 -13.96 -3.48
N HIS A 503 15.53 -13.43 -3.57
CA HIS A 503 15.17 -12.53 -4.66
C HIS A 503 15.76 -11.14 -4.47
N SER A 504 16.00 -10.50 -5.61
CA SER A 504 16.64 -9.21 -5.74
C SER A 504 15.72 -8.23 -6.46
N LEU A 505 16.12 -6.97 -6.48
CA LEU A 505 15.44 -5.95 -7.27
C LEU A 505 15.43 -6.30 -8.77
N GLU A 506 16.48 -6.98 -9.26
CA GLU A 506 16.57 -7.41 -10.66
C GLU A 506 15.53 -8.47 -11.01
N ASP A 507 15.15 -9.33 -10.05
CA ASP A 507 14.10 -10.32 -10.24
C ASP A 507 12.75 -9.64 -10.45
N ILE A 508 12.41 -8.62 -9.65
CA ILE A 508 11.18 -7.83 -9.85
C ILE A 508 11.19 -7.13 -11.21
N ARG A 509 12.33 -6.55 -11.62
CA ARG A 509 12.48 -5.97 -12.97
C ARG A 509 12.31 -7.01 -14.07
N THR A 510 12.69 -8.26 -13.82
CA THR A 510 12.51 -9.38 -14.75
C THR A 510 11.06 -9.85 -14.82
N VAL A 511 10.32 -9.82 -13.70
CA VAL A 511 8.87 -10.11 -13.68
C VAL A 511 8.09 -9.01 -14.43
N TYR A 512 8.50 -7.74 -14.29
CA TYR A 512 7.83 -6.58 -14.87
C TYR A 512 8.67 -5.85 -15.91
N LYS A 513 9.11 -6.55 -16.96
CA LYS A 513 10.01 -5.98 -18.01
C LYS A 513 9.45 -4.75 -18.72
N ALA A 514 8.13 -4.67 -18.88
CA ALA A 514 7.45 -3.54 -19.51
C ALA A 514 7.15 -2.39 -18.52
N GLY A 515 7.41 -2.58 -17.23
CA GLY A 515 7.16 -1.58 -16.21
C GLY A 515 8.23 -0.50 -16.17
N LYS A 516 7.84 0.70 -15.74
CA LYS A 516 8.77 1.81 -15.51
C LYS A 516 9.37 1.69 -14.11
N PHE A 517 10.69 1.77 -14.03
CA PHE A 517 11.42 1.75 -12.77
C PHE A 517 11.90 3.16 -12.41
N THR A 518 11.67 3.58 -11.16
CA THR A 518 12.13 4.87 -10.62
C THR A 518 12.76 4.66 -9.24
N GLU A 519 13.82 5.40 -8.93
CA GLU A 519 14.55 5.31 -7.66
C GLU A 519 14.50 6.63 -6.88
N LEU A 520 14.11 6.59 -5.61
CA LEU A 520 14.05 7.74 -4.70
C LEU A 520 15.17 7.65 -3.65
N LYS A 521 16.25 8.40 -3.85
CA LYS A 521 17.46 8.32 -3.01
C LYS A 521 17.43 9.21 -1.77
N LYS A 522 16.66 10.30 -1.80
CA LYS A 522 16.63 11.31 -0.74
C LYS A 522 15.77 10.87 0.44
N SER A 523 16.33 10.96 1.65
CA SER A 523 15.60 10.71 2.90
C SER A 523 15.36 12.02 3.66
N TYR A 524 14.11 12.27 4.02
CA TYR A 524 13.67 13.51 4.67
C TYR A 524 13.18 13.29 6.11
N ARG A 525 13.02 12.03 6.51
CA ARG A 525 12.34 11.65 7.76
C ARG A 525 13.25 11.76 8.99
N SER A 526 14.46 11.23 8.91
CA SER A 526 15.40 11.17 10.03
C SER A 526 16.48 12.24 9.90
N THR A 527 17.21 12.51 10.99
CA THR A 527 18.34 13.45 10.98
C THR A 527 19.46 12.96 10.06
N TYR A 528 20.26 13.91 9.58
CA TYR A 528 21.40 13.66 8.72
C TYR A 528 22.37 12.67 9.36
N GLU A 529 22.64 12.82 10.67
CA GLU A 529 23.55 11.97 11.43
C GLU A 529 23.04 10.52 11.52
N ILE A 530 21.74 10.32 11.82
CA ILE A 530 21.11 8.98 11.87
C ILE A 530 21.14 8.32 10.48
N MET A 531 20.81 9.07 9.43
CA MET A 531 20.78 8.53 8.07
C MET A 531 22.17 8.22 7.53
N THR A 532 23.18 9.03 7.89
CA THR A 532 24.58 8.78 7.52
C THR A 532 25.10 7.52 8.22
N PHE A 533 24.78 7.35 9.51
CA PHE A 533 25.05 6.12 10.24
C PHE A 533 24.36 4.90 9.60
N ALA A 534 23.07 5.01 9.27
CA ALA A 534 22.31 3.95 8.60
C ALA A 534 22.86 3.60 7.21
N LYS A 535 23.34 4.59 6.45
CA LYS A 535 24.01 4.39 5.15
C LYS A 535 25.27 3.53 5.30
N CYS A 536 26.07 3.79 6.34
CA CYS A 536 27.29 3.03 6.62
C CYS A 536 27.00 1.56 6.94
N ILE A 537 25.88 1.27 7.63
CA ILE A 537 25.46 -0.11 7.95
C ILE A 537 25.21 -0.93 6.67
N LEU A 538 24.49 -0.39 5.69
CA LEU A 538 24.19 -1.10 4.45
C LEU A 538 25.40 -1.18 3.50
N GLY A 539 26.27 -0.16 3.52
CA GLY A 539 27.41 -0.04 2.61
C GLY A 539 27.00 0.32 1.18
N THR A 540 25.93 1.08 1.00
CA THR A 540 25.37 1.44 -0.32
C THR A 540 25.29 2.96 -0.51
N ASP A 541 25.58 3.44 -1.72
CA ASP A 541 25.48 4.86 -2.12
C ASP A 541 24.06 5.32 -2.51
N SER A 542 23.07 4.44 -2.46
CA SER A 542 21.69 4.71 -2.87
C SER A 542 20.93 5.62 -1.90
N LEU A 543 21.54 6.00 -0.78
CA LEU A 543 20.94 6.85 0.24
C LEU A 543 21.63 8.21 0.28
N GLU A 544 20.84 9.25 0.07
CA GLU A 544 21.24 10.65 0.15
C GLU A 544 20.54 11.30 1.35
N PRO A 545 21.24 11.45 2.50
CA PRO A 545 20.71 12.19 3.64
C PRO A 545 20.49 13.65 3.25
N VAL A 546 19.33 14.20 3.59
CA VAL A 546 19.05 15.62 3.44
C VAL A 546 19.54 16.36 4.70
N GLU A 547 20.00 17.61 4.57
CA GLU A 547 20.62 18.38 5.66
C GLU A 547 19.62 18.81 6.74
N ARG A 548 19.18 17.84 7.55
CA ARG A 548 18.47 18.05 8.80
C ARG A 548 19.38 17.63 9.96
N ARG A 549 20.12 18.60 10.51
CA ARG A 549 21.03 18.34 11.63
C ARG A 549 20.25 17.98 12.89
N GLY A 550 20.77 17.02 13.63
CA GLY A 550 20.29 16.65 14.96
C GLY A 550 21.39 16.10 15.84
N GLU A 551 21.02 15.38 16.89
CA GLU A 551 22.00 14.70 17.74
C GLU A 551 22.59 13.48 17.00
N PRO A 552 23.91 13.25 17.10
CA PRO A 552 24.49 12.02 16.60
C PRO A 552 23.98 10.81 17.39
N PRO A 553 23.94 9.60 16.78
CA PRO A 553 23.58 8.38 17.50
C PRO A 553 24.46 8.17 18.74
N ALA A 554 23.82 7.90 19.87
CA ALA A 554 24.51 7.66 21.14
C ALA A 554 24.80 6.16 21.32
N PHE A 555 26.03 5.83 21.72
CA PHE A 555 26.46 4.46 21.95
C PHE A 555 26.86 4.28 23.42
N TYR A 556 26.27 3.29 24.09
CA TYR A 556 26.60 2.98 25.48
C TYR A 556 27.00 1.51 25.62
N ALA A 557 28.25 1.29 26.05
CA ALA A 557 28.74 -0.01 26.44
C ALA A 557 28.18 -0.40 27.81
N CYS A 558 27.63 -1.61 27.90
CA CYS A 558 27.13 -2.21 29.13
C CYS A 558 28.13 -3.26 29.63
N ALA A 559 28.50 -3.20 30.91
CA ALA A 559 29.43 -4.15 31.51
C ALA A 559 28.81 -5.54 31.72
N ASP A 560 27.55 -5.57 32.15
CA ASP A 560 26.76 -6.77 32.41
C ASP A 560 25.25 -6.51 32.19
N GLU A 561 24.42 -7.55 32.40
CA GLU A 561 22.95 -7.44 32.25
C GLU A 561 22.30 -6.46 33.24
N ALA A 562 22.90 -6.22 34.41
CA ALA A 562 22.36 -5.29 35.40
C ALA A 562 22.63 -3.84 35.00
N ASP A 563 23.86 -3.54 34.55
CA ASP A 563 24.23 -2.24 33.96
C ASP A 563 23.43 -1.95 32.69
N HIS A 564 23.20 -2.98 31.85
CA HIS A 564 22.33 -2.87 30.67
C HIS A 564 20.92 -2.42 31.03
N LEU A 565 20.29 -3.10 32.00
CA LEU A 565 18.95 -2.73 32.45
C LEU A 565 18.92 -1.33 33.08
N ASP A 566 19.93 -0.94 33.86
CA ASP A 566 19.99 0.39 34.47
C ASP A 566 20.14 1.50 33.42
N ARG A 567 20.98 1.29 32.40
CA ARG A 567 21.13 2.21 31.27
C ARG A 567 19.86 2.31 30.44
N LEU A 568 19.19 1.19 30.17
CA LEU A 568 17.91 1.17 29.48
C LEU A 568 16.86 1.99 30.25
N LYS A 569 16.74 1.76 31.56
CA LYS A 569 15.82 2.54 32.42
C LYS A 569 16.18 4.02 32.45
N THR A 570 17.46 4.35 32.47
CA THR A 570 17.94 5.75 32.45
C THR A 570 17.56 6.44 31.14
N ALA A 571 17.74 5.77 29.99
CA ALA A 571 17.31 6.28 28.70
C ALA A 571 15.78 6.48 28.63
N VAL A 572 15.00 5.56 29.20
CA VAL A 572 13.53 5.71 29.31
C VAL A 572 13.14 6.90 30.18
N ARG A 573 13.79 7.12 31.34
CA ARG A 573 13.53 8.30 32.20
C ARG A 573 13.85 9.59 31.47
N HIS A 574 14.95 9.65 30.73
CA HIS A 574 15.30 10.80 29.90
C HIS A 574 14.19 11.12 28.88
N PHE A 575 13.60 10.11 28.24
CA PHE A 575 12.47 10.33 27.33
C PHE A 575 11.25 10.91 28.05
N ILE A 576 10.90 10.38 29.23
CA ILE A 576 9.75 10.86 30.03
C ILE A 576 9.93 12.32 30.47
N GLU A 577 11.17 12.73 30.79
CA GLU A 577 11.51 14.12 31.12
C GLU A 577 11.62 15.02 29.87
N GLY A 578 11.71 14.41 28.69
CA GLY A 578 11.86 15.07 27.40
C GLY A 578 10.57 15.69 26.86
N ARG A 579 10.65 16.17 25.61
CA ARG A 579 9.51 16.75 24.87
C ARG A 579 8.99 15.85 23.75
N SER A 580 9.59 14.69 23.57
CA SER A 580 9.25 13.71 22.53
C SER A 580 7.93 13.01 22.87
N SER A 581 7.13 12.65 21.87
CA SER A 581 5.82 12.01 22.10
C SER A 581 5.86 10.50 22.01
N SER A 582 6.88 9.94 21.36
CA SER A 582 6.97 8.51 21.06
C SER A 582 8.39 7.97 21.24
N LEU A 583 8.51 6.87 21.97
CA LEU A 583 9.74 6.12 22.18
C LEU A 583 9.58 4.69 21.70
N GLY A 584 10.39 4.28 20.73
CA GLY A 584 10.46 2.91 20.25
C GLY A 584 11.63 2.14 20.88
N ILE A 585 11.35 1.12 21.66
CA ILE A 585 12.37 0.18 22.15
C ILE A 585 12.34 -1.05 21.23
N ILE A 586 13.31 -1.13 20.31
CA ILE A 586 13.29 -2.08 19.20
C ILE A 586 14.32 -3.18 19.44
N THR A 587 13.82 -4.39 19.64
CA THR A 587 14.61 -5.62 19.80
C THR A 587 14.66 -6.42 18.50
N LYS A 588 15.60 -7.36 18.37
CA LYS A 588 15.71 -8.19 17.14
C LYS A 588 14.47 -9.09 16.92
N THR A 589 13.88 -9.63 17.98
CA THR A 589 12.85 -10.68 17.95
C THR A 589 11.65 -10.33 18.83
N ASN A 590 10.48 -10.94 18.60
CA ASN A 590 9.29 -10.73 19.44
C ASN A 590 9.49 -11.30 20.85
N ALA A 591 10.23 -12.40 20.97
CA ALA A 591 10.66 -12.95 22.25
C ALA A 591 11.53 -11.96 23.04
N GLY A 592 12.48 -11.29 22.38
CA GLY A 592 13.29 -10.23 22.98
C GLY A 592 12.44 -9.04 23.43
N ALA A 593 11.50 -8.60 22.59
CA ALA A 593 10.57 -7.52 22.91
C ALA A 593 9.75 -7.85 24.17
N SER A 594 9.23 -9.09 24.24
CA SER A 594 8.45 -9.55 25.39
C SER A 594 9.27 -9.60 26.68
N ALA A 595 10.55 -10.00 26.59
CA ALA A 595 11.46 -10.00 27.74
C ALA A 595 11.72 -8.59 28.26
N VAL A 596 12.02 -7.64 27.37
CA VAL A 596 12.25 -6.23 27.72
C VAL A 596 10.98 -5.59 28.29
N PHE A 597 9.82 -5.86 27.70
CA PHE A 597 8.53 -5.39 28.20
C PHE A 597 8.26 -5.83 29.64
N ASN A 598 8.43 -7.12 29.93
CA ASN A 598 8.21 -7.68 31.27
C ASN A 598 9.15 -7.06 32.33
N LEU A 599 10.33 -6.58 31.93
CA LEU A 599 11.27 -5.89 32.82
C LEU A 599 10.86 -4.43 33.05
N LEU A 600 10.41 -3.72 32.02
CA LEU A 600 10.09 -2.28 32.08
C LEU A 600 8.70 -1.99 32.67
N THR A 601 7.69 -2.84 32.43
CA THR A 601 6.33 -2.69 32.98
C THR A 601 6.28 -2.64 34.51
N LYS A 602 7.35 -3.07 35.19
CA LYS A 602 7.45 -2.97 36.66
C LYS A 602 7.59 -1.53 37.17
N GLU A 603 8.11 -0.62 36.34
CA GLU A 603 8.43 0.76 36.74
C GLU A 603 7.79 1.82 35.83
N PHE A 604 7.47 1.48 34.58
CA PHE A 604 6.97 2.43 33.59
C PHE A 604 5.69 1.93 32.93
N GLU A 605 4.87 2.89 32.47
CA GLU A 605 3.74 2.59 31.58
C GLU A 605 4.28 2.38 30.16
N VAL A 606 4.23 1.13 29.69
CA VAL A 606 4.83 0.69 28.43
C VAL A 606 3.81 -0.16 27.70
N HIS A 607 3.82 -0.10 26.36
CA HIS A 607 2.98 -0.92 25.49
C HIS A 607 3.84 -1.90 24.69
N LEU A 608 3.42 -3.17 24.63
CA LEU A 608 4.04 -4.18 23.76
C LEU A 608 3.26 -4.23 22.44
N LEU A 609 3.97 -4.07 21.32
CA LEU A 609 3.39 -4.28 20.00
C LEU A 609 3.64 -5.71 19.53
N THR A 610 2.54 -6.45 19.36
CA THR A 610 2.53 -7.85 18.91
C THR A 610 1.90 -7.97 17.51
N PRO A 611 2.09 -9.09 16.78
CA PRO A 611 1.45 -9.32 15.48
C PRO A 611 -0.08 -9.18 15.49
N GLU A 612 -0.72 -9.43 16.64
CA GLU A 612 -2.17 -9.34 16.84
C GLU A 612 -2.65 -7.91 17.13
N SER A 613 -1.73 -6.97 17.37
CA SER A 613 -2.05 -5.58 17.70
C SER A 613 -2.52 -4.83 16.45
N THR A 614 -3.70 -4.22 16.54
CA THR A 614 -4.31 -3.51 15.40
C THR A 614 -4.09 -2.00 15.42
N SER A 615 -3.72 -1.40 16.56
CA SER A 615 -3.57 0.05 16.70
C SER A 615 -2.28 0.43 17.43
N PHE A 616 -1.71 1.57 17.03
CA PHE A 616 -0.53 2.17 17.63
C PHE A 616 -0.92 3.25 18.66
N GLN A 617 -0.29 3.24 19.82
CA GLN A 617 -0.49 4.21 20.90
C GLN A 617 0.77 5.07 21.09
N ASN A 618 0.59 6.37 21.33
CA ASN A 618 1.69 7.28 21.65
C ASN A 618 2.26 6.94 23.05
N GLY A 619 3.53 7.25 23.28
CA GLY A 619 4.25 6.89 24.51
C GLY A 619 5.38 5.89 24.27
N ILE A 620 5.64 5.04 25.26
CA ILE A 620 6.74 4.06 25.23
C ILE A 620 6.22 2.75 24.63
N THR A 621 6.75 2.37 23.48
CA THR A 621 6.39 1.12 22.79
C THR A 621 7.60 0.19 22.70
N VAL A 622 7.46 -1.04 23.18
CA VAL A 622 8.44 -2.12 23.00
C VAL A 622 7.99 -2.99 21.84
N THR A 623 8.90 -3.28 20.92
CA THR A 623 8.58 -4.04 19.71
C THR A 623 9.80 -4.77 19.13
N SER A 624 9.55 -5.61 18.13
CA SER A 624 10.60 -6.24 17.33
C SER A 624 10.91 -5.44 16.06
N VAL A 625 12.06 -5.68 15.43
CA VAL A 625 12.40 -5.06 14.13
C VAL A 625 11.30 -5.30 13.10
N ARG A 626 10.78 -6.53 13.00
CA ARG A 626 9.71 -6.90 12.06
C ARG A 626 8.45 -6.07 12.28
N MET A 627 8.02 -5.94 13.52
CA MET A 627 6.79 -5.22 13.88
C MET A 627 6.95 -3.69 13.84
N SER A 628 8.18 -3.18 14.01
CA SER A 628 8.48 -1.75 13.89
C SER A 628 8.37 -1.22 12.45
N LYS A 629 8.35 -2.12 11.45
CA LYS A 629 8.31 -1.73 10.04
C LYS A 629 7.03 -0.97 9.73
N GLY A 630 7.14 0.17 9.06
CA GLY A 630 6.00 1.06 8.81
C GLY A 630 5.62 1.97 9.98
N LEU A 631 6.24 1.80 11.17
CA LEU A 631 6.10 2.72 12.30
C LEU A 631 7.22 3.76 12.32
N GLU A 632 7.00 4.81 13.10
CA GLU A 632 7.90 5.94 13.29
C GLU A 632 7.92 6.33 14.77
N PHE A 633 9.10 6.64 15.28
CA PHE A 633 9.29 7.10 16.65
C PHE A 633 10.17 8.35 16.68
N ASP A 634 9.86 9.28 17.57
CA ASP A 634 10.70 10.46 17.80
C ASP A 634 12.09 10.01 18.28
N GLU A 635 12.10 9.09 19.25
CA GLU A 635 13.30 8.49 19.81
C GLU A 635 13.25 6.97 19.67
N VAL A 636 14.40 6.35 19.40
CA VAL A 636 14.54 4.89 19.37
C VAL A 636 15.70 4.44 20.24
N ILE A 637 15.48 3.38 21.01
CA ILE A 637 16.50 2.65 21.75
C ILE A 637 16.61 1.24 21.17
N LEU A 638 17.81 0.85 20.75
CA LEU A 638 18.18 -0.52 20.46
C LEU A 638 18.91 -1.09 21.68
N PRO A 639 18.29 -1.98 22.46
CA PRO A 639 18.92 -2.51 23.67
C PRO A 639 20.10 -3.45 23.36
N ASP A 640 20.08 -4.20 22.26
CA ASP A 640 21.04 -5.29 22.05
C ASP A 640 21.77 -5.15 20.70
N ALA A 641 22.52 -4.05 20.52
CA ALA A 641 23.29 -3.76 19.30
C ALA A 641 24.70 -4.41 19.28
N ASP A 642 24.83 -5.59 19.90
CA ASP A 642 26.10 -6.31 20.06
C ASP A 642 26.39 -7.33 18.94
N SER A 643 27.64 -7.82 18.91
CA SER A 643 28.13 -8.80 17.94
C SER A 643 27.50 -10.20 18.09
N ARG A 644 26.86 -10.48 19.24
CA ARG A 644 26.15 -11.74 19.50
C ARG A 644 24.78 -11.73 18.84
N THR A 645 24.10 -10.59 18.88
CA THR A 645 22.75 -10.38 18.36
C THR A 645 22.77 -10.12 16.86
N TYR A 646 23.67 -9.27 16.38
CA TYR A 646 23.80 -8.91 14.96
C TYR A 646 25.11 -9.46 14.38
N LYS A 647 25.06 -10.72 13.91
CA LYS A 647 26.21 -11.51 13.47
C LYS A 647 26.17 -11.82 11.96
N ALA A 648 25.04 -12.25 11.44
CA ALA A 648 24.90 -12.71 10.06
C ALA A 648 24.93 -11.53 9.07
N GLU A 649 25.27 -11.75 7.79
CA GLU A 649 25.26 -10.67 6.79
C GLU A 649 23.89 -9.99 6.65
N HIS A 650 22.80 -10.74 6.80
CA HIS A 650 21.43 -10.18 6.76
C HIS A 650 21.10 -9.30 7.97
N ASP A 651 21.80 -9.48 9.09
CA ASP A 651 21.55 -8.70 10.30
C ASP A 651 21.82 -7.21 10.08
N LYS A 652 22.63 -6.84 9.07
CA LYS A 652 22.80 -5.44 8.64
C LYS A 652 21.49 -4.80 8.18
N ASN A 653 20.62 -5.54 7.48
CA ASN A 653 19.33 -5.04 7.01
C ASN A 653 18.38 -4.82 8.20
N LEU A 654 18.38 -5.75 9.16
CA LEU A 654 17.57 -5.61 10.38
C LEU A 654 18.02 -4.41 11.22
N LEU A 655 19.33 -4.22 11.38
CA LEU A 655 19.90 -3.08 12.08
C LEU A 655 19.55 -1.77 11.36
N TYR A 656 19.67 -1.73 10.03
CA TYR A 656 19.25 -0.60 9.21
C TYR A 656 17.77 -0.27 9.39
N ILE A 657 16.88 -1.26 9.38
CA ILE A 657 15.44 -1.04 9.60
C ILE A 657 15.22 -0.42 10.98
N ALA A 658 15.80 -1.01 12.03
CA ALA A 658 15.66 -0.54 13.41
C ALA A 658 16.14 0.91 13.59
N CYS A 659 17.32 1.24 13.05
CA CYS A 659 17.88 2.60 13.16
C CYS A 659 17.05 3.63 12.37
N THR A 660 16.54 3.26 11.19
CA THR A 660 15.74 4.17 10.35
C THR A 660 14.32 4.40 10.84
N ARG A 661 13.91 3.78 11.95
CA ARG A 661 12.65 4.12 12.64
C ARG A 661 12.75 5.39 13.47
N ALA A 662 13.97 5.83 13.81
CA ALA A 662 14.23 7.01 14.62
C ALA A 662 14.15 8.31 13.81
N MET A 663 13.36 9.28 14.28
CA MET A 663 13.27 10.59 13.63
C MET A 663 14.28 11.60 14.16
N HIS A 664 14.44 11.67 15.49
CA HIS A 664 15.23 12.71 16.15
C HIS A 664 16.43 12.17 16.91
N ARG A 665 16.26 11.04 17.60
CA ARG A 665 17.31 10.50 18.49
C ARG A 665 17.41 8.99 18.39
N LEU A 666 18.63 8.49 18.32
CA LEU A 666 18.95 7.07 18.25
C LEU A 666 19.94 6.71 19.35
N THR A 667 19.58 5.74 20.18
CA THR A 667 20.44 5.20 21.24
C THR A 667 20.69 3.72 21.01
N LEU A 668 21.94 3.31 21.01
CA LEU A 668 22.36 1.92 20.90
C LEU A 668 23.06 1.48 22.19
N LEU A 669 22.50 0.47 22.85
CA LEU A 669 23.13 -0.22 23.96
C LEU A 669 23.76 -1.52 23.43
N TYR A 670 24.91 -1.92 23.96
CA TYR A 670 25.56 -3.17 23.60
C TYR A 670 26.33 -3.75 24.78
N THR A 671 26.36 -5.08 24.88
CA THR A 671 27.11 -5.79 25.92
C THR A 671 28.32 -6.49 25.32
N GLY A 672 29.52 -6.14 25.77
CA GLY A 672 30.77 -6.66 25.20
C GLY A 672 31.21 -5.88 23.95
N GLU A 673 31.27 -6.55 22.80
CA GLU A 673 31.68 -5.93 21.53
C GLU A 673 30.45 -5.45 20.74
N ILE A 674 30.55 -4.24 20.19
CA ILE A 674 29.54 -3.71 19.27
C ILE A 674 29.48 -4.57 17.99
N SER A 675 28.32 -4.63 17.34
CA SER A 675 28.22 -5.31 16.04
C SER A 675 29.18 -4.69 15.01
N ARG A 676 29.87 -5.53 14.24
CA ARG A 676 30.75 -5.12 13.12
C ARG A 676 30.08 -4.19 12.09
N PHE A 677 28.75 -4.21 12.01
CA PHE A 677 27.99 -3.35 11.10
C PHE A 677 27.83 -1.92 11.65
N ALA A 678 27.76 -1.78 12.98
CA ALA A 678 27.74 -0.47 13.65
C ALA A 678 29.16 0.08 13.87
N GLU A 679 30.17 -0.79 14.04
CA GLU A 679 31.58 -0.42 14.21
C GLU A 679 32.13 0.38 13.03
N ARG A 680 31.81 -0.04 11.79
CA ARG A 680 32.19 0.66 10.55
C ARG A 680 31.71 2.12 10.49
N ALA A 681 30.68 2.47 11.25
CA ALA A 681 30.15 3.81 11.29
C ALA A 681 30.81 4.67 12.39
N LEU A 682 31.41 4.04 13.42
CA LEU A 682 32.23 4.72 14.43
C LEU A 682 33.61 5.10 13.90
N GLU A 683 34.18 4.32 12.98
CA GLU A 683 35.50 4.57 12.38
C GLU A 683 35.52 5.77 11.40
N ASN A 684 34.35 6.23 10.93
CA ASN A 684 34.22 7.27 9.92
C ASN A 684 34.04 8.70 10.50
N ASP A 685 34.28 8.93 11.80
CA ASP A 685 34.13 10.23 12.50
C ASP A 685 32.85 10.99 12.04
N ILE A 686 31.67 10.37 12.25
CA ILE A 686 30.36 11.01 12.05
C ILE A 686 30.06 11.99 13.18
#